data_AF-A0A2N6F8I8-F1
#
_entry.id   AF-A0A2N6F8I8-F1
#
_cell.length_a   1.000
_cell.length_b   1.000
_cell.length_c   1.000
_cell.angle_alpha   90.00
_cell.angle_beta   90.00
_cell.angle_gamma   90.00
#
_symmetry.space_group_name_H-M   'P 1'
#
loop_
_entity.id
_entity.type
_entity.pdbx_description
1 polymer ?
#
loop_
_entity_poly.entity_id
_entity_poly.type
_entity_poly.pdbx_seq_one_letter_code
_entity_poly.pdbx_strand_id
1 'polypeptide(L)'
;MSGCGGSSSSEPEASLNPETLDSAASFLAAATGKENEIGIDQVVFVNSVLGLNQPEQNPALAASTSHDSSMGCLYGDLWVMLRDENGVPILDEQGCEQPIASQPIELPLLDVNGEQVLDEEGNAVTWFSDTVPMSLEEYMDGEFKCEVVPDYIDYTIPVELGRLNMVRSSVKNPDTMARAFEEAINNINASVEIKADLSGRLILVSEKDVLDEAGNVIGSELVESTIDSPRENLALYRALMVHGKLVGYGVEKIGDEGQVIPAPWLEIRPDLELGELSYLRDGTEGRDRGVGMVDGYADLSVAFHATELDYAGRFTDYVQFHAQEDPLPVDYCPYTDENDEVWSRVFASDGYRGENIRGFSRHADDARRMIVFIHNIIQDVPDDGSISEHEAFIQTGNDGHANMPEILSGNAARHLMFETTASALGAAAGKEDPLSVDAVVFINTVLGINELGDVSPQDLYGDLWVLKRDENGVPLKDDLGCVMPVASEPIVITVIDENGEPQTIEMDTVPMMLEEYMDGLFKCAPVIGYEDYVMEVEMGRLNCVRSHLNNPGKMDKHLYEVVNRINAAVAIKRDLSGRIVLTSEENVYDEFGTIIDTRLVDAAIDSPMENIAIYRALMKSGTLEVPVTVNIDGVKQKFTLAITQPDAVLDAHGMAYLKYGDGSIGSPRGIGHHANGYADFAEISHCPWADYAGWADPFMGVSVDFVERLDEFCPYGDQNDLVWTRVLGSEVGADGDDDNPASNIAAFVQHADNSRRVIVFIHNVIQDPVASL
;
A
#
# COMPACT_ATOMS: atom_id res chain seq x y z
N MET A 1 -5.56 -64.61 1.09
CA MET A 1 -6.83 -64.63 1.83
C MET A 1 -6.54 -64.28 3.29
N SER A 2 -7.43 -63.49 3.88
CA SER A 2 -7.44 -62.92 5.24
C SER A 2 -6.79 -61.54 5.42
N GLY A 3 -7.60 -60.60 5.93
CA GLY A 3 -7.27 -59.21 6.26
C GLY A 3 -8.34 -58.23 5.75
N CYS A 4 -9.61 -58.41 6.13
CA CYS A 4 -10.31 -57.58 7.13
C CYS A 4 -10.38 -56.09 6.75
N GLY A 5 -11.53 -55.70 6.21
CA GLY A 5 -11.89 -54.30 6.03
C GLY A 5 -12.16 -53.61 7.38
N GLY A 6 -11.70 -52.37 7.47
CA GLY A 6 -12.31 -51.34 8.29
C GLY A 6 -12.91 -50.31 7.34
N SER A 7 -14.23 -50.20 7.33
CA SER A 7 -14.87 -48.98 6.86
C SER A 7 -14.52 -47.88 7.85
N SER A 8 -13.67 -46.93 7.45
CA SER A 8 -13.68 -45.62 8.11
C SER A 8 -14.96 -44.93 7.63
N SER A 9 -16.03 -45.07 8.39
CA SER A 9 -17.04 -44.02 8.43
C SER A 9 -16.30 -42.75 8.85
N SER A 10 -15.99 -41.88 7.90
CA SER A 10 -15.60 -40.51 8.24
C SER A 10 -16.82 -39.91 8.91
N GLU A 11 -16.81 -39.84 10.24
CA GLU A 11 -17.72 -38.91 10.90
C GLU A 11 -17.53 -37.54 10.22
N PRO A 12 -18.62 -36.84 9.88
CA PRO A 12 -18.50 -35.50 9.32
C PRO A 12 -17.68 -34.67 10.32
N GLU A 13 -16.59 -34.11 9.84
CA GLU A 13 -15.72 -33.25 10.63
C GLU A 13 -16.55 -32.14 11.28
N ALA A 14 -16.25 -31.79 12.53
CA ALA A 14 -16.99 -30.77 13.24
C ALA A 14 -16.96 -29.44 12.45
N SER A 15 -18.09 -28.74 12.41
CA SER A 15 -18.17 -27.40 11.81
C SER A 15 -17.19 -26.47 12.53
N LEU A 16 -16.41 -25.69 11.78
CA LEU A 16 -15.46 -24.72 12.33
C LEU A 16 -16.19 -23.73 13.26
N ASN A 17 -15.56 -23.37 14.39
CA ASN A 17 -16.06 -22.30 15.26
C ASN A 17 -16.07 -20.96 14.49
N PRO A 18 -17.22 -20.27 14.35
CA PRO A 18 -17.31 -18.97 13.66
C PRO A 18 -16.32 -17.93 14.20
N GLU A 19 -16.05 -17.92 15.52
CA GLU A 19 -15.09 -16.99 16.14
C GLU A 19 -13.67 -17.11 15.56
N THR A 20 -13.33 -18.28 15.00
CA THR A 20 -12.05 -18.48 14.29
C THR A 20 -12.00 -17.69 12.99
N LEU A 21 -13.12 -17.61 12.27
CA LEU A 21 -13.23 -16.79 11.06
C LEU A 21 -13.33 -15.31 11.39
N ASP A 22 -13.97 -14.95 12.50
CA ASP A 22 -14.02 -13.55 12.97
C ASP A 22 -12.59 -13.04 13.28
N SER A 23 -11.81 -13.79 14.07
CA SER A 23 -10.40 -13.45 14.31
C SER A 23 -9.55 -13.47 13.04
N ALA A 24 -9.79 -14.42 12.13
CA ALA A 24 -9.09 -14.45 10.86
C ALA A 24 -9.41 -13.21 10.00
N ALA A 25 -10.67 -12.75 9.98
CA ALA A 25 -11.06 -11.52 9.30
C ALA A 25 -10.39 -10.28 9.91
N SER A 26 -10.32 -10.18 11.24
CA SER A 26 -9.59 -9.12 11.95
C SER A 26 -8.09 -9.13 11.67
N PHE A 27 -7.44 -10.31 11.67
CA PHE A 27 -6.02 -10.42 11.34
C PHE A 27 -5.75 -10.09 9.88
N LEU A 28 -6.63 -10.51 8.96
CA LEU A 28 -6.53 -10.08 7.57
C LEU A 28 -6.65 -8.55 7.48
N ALA A 29 -7.61 -7.94 8.18
CA ALA A 29 -7.79 -6.50 8.22
C ALA A 29 -6.55 -5.76 8.72
N ALA A 30 -5.95 -6.23 9.81
CA ALA A 30 -4.72 -5.67 10.37
C ALA A 30 -3.49 -5.86 9.45
N ALA A 31 -3.49 -6.89 8.61
CA ALA A 31 -2.48 -7.08 7.56
C ALA A 31 -2.67 -6.15 6.34
N THR A 32 -3.84 -5.53 6.19
CA THR A 32 -4.15 -4.66 5.06
C THR A 32 -3.73 -3.20 5.27
N GLY A 33 -3.82 -2.40 4.21
CA GLY A 33 -3.67 -0.95 4.33
C GLY A 33 -4.93 -0.28 4.87
N LYS A 34 -4.76 0.89 5.51
CA LYS A 34 -5.85 1.71 6.08
C LYS A 34 -6.79 2.34 5.04
N GLU A 35 -6.41 2.32 3.77
CA GLU A 35 -6.95 3.23 2.74
C GLU A 35 -8.06 2.59 1.89
N ASN A 36 -7.91 1.31 1.53
CA ASN A 36 -8.76 0.65 0.56
C ASN A 36 -9.69 -0.35 1.24
N GLU A 37 -10.92 -0.46 0.73
CA GLU A 37 -11.88 -1.45 1.21
C GLU A 37 -11.39 -2.88 0.95
N ILE A 38 -11.75 -3.78 1.87
CA ILE A 38 -11.43 -5.21 1.73
C ILE A 38 -12.52 -5.92 0.91
N GLY A 39 -12.17 -6.30 -0.32
CA GLY A 39 -13.07 -6.94 -1.27
C GLY A 39 -12.91 -8.47 -1.37
N ILE A 40 -13.91 -9.13 -1.95
CA ILE A 40 -13.92 -10.59 -2.18
C ILE A 40 -12.69 -11.03 -2.98
N ASP A 41 -12.34 -10.32 -4.05
CA ASP A 41 -11.19 -10.67 -4.90
C ASP A 41 -9.85 -10.60 -4.15
N GLN A 42 -9.70 -9.68 -3.20
CA GLN A 42 -8.48 -9.64 -2.36
C GLN A 42 -8.42 -10.84 -1.43
N VAL A 43 -9.54 -11.24 -0.82
CA VAL A 43 -9.60 -12.45 0.03
C VAL A 43 -9.27 -13.70 -0.79
N VAL A 44 -9.91 -13.86 -1.95
CA VAL A 44 -9.65 -15.00 -2.85
C VAL A 44 -8.20 -15.00 -3.30
N PHE A 45 -7.65 -13.85 -3.69
CA PHE A 45 -6.25 -13.73 -4.09
C PHE A 45 -5.30 -14.16 -2.96
N VAL A 46 -5.44 -13.58 -1.76
CA VAL A 46 -4.62 -13.93 -0.59
C VAL A 46 -4.72 -15.43 -0.30
N ASN A 47 -5.92 -15.99 -0.32
CA ASN A 47 -6.12 -17.42 -0.08
C ASN A 47 -5.45 -18.31 -1.13
N SER A 48 -5.52 -17.92 -2.41
CA SER A 48 -4.84 -18.66 -3.48
C SER A 48 -3.32 -18.60 -3.33
N VAL A 49 -2.77 -17.43 -3.01
CA VAL A 49 -1.31 -17.29 -2.82
C VAL A 49 -0.83 -18.07 -1.60
N LEU A 50 -1.58 -18.08 -0.50
CA LEU A 50 -1.26 -18.86 0.69
C LEU A 50 -1.48 -20.38 0.53
N GLY A 51 -1.95 -20.84 -0.63
CA GLY A 51 -2.26 -22.24 -0.91
C GLY A 51 -3.52 -22.76 -0.22
N LEU A 52 -4.37 -21.87 0.29
CA LEU A 52 -5.66 -22.17 0.90
C LEU A 52 -6.72 -22.52 -0.16
N ASN A 53 -6.64 -21.89 -1.35
CA ASN A 53 -7.43 -22.29 -2.51
C ASN A 53 -6.61 -23.26 -3.39
N GLN A 54 -7.27 -24.26 -3.95
CA GLN A 54 -6.76 -25.29 -4.86
C GLN A 54 -7.76 -25.53 -6.01
N PRO A 55 -7.96 -24.57 -6.94
CA PRO A 55 -8.96 -24.68 -8.01
C PRO A 55 -8.46 -25.58 -9.15
N GLU A 56 -8.32 -26.90 -8.91
CA GLU A 56 -7.96 -27.87 -9.96
C GLU A 56 -9.19 -28.53 -10.64
N GLN A 57 -10.42 -28.09 -10.34
CA GLN A 57 -11.64 -28.71 -10.88
C GLN A 57 -12.27 -28.00 -12.09
N ASN A 58 -11.52 -27.19 -12.85
CA ASN A 58 -12.01 -26.74 -14.16
C ASN A 58 -11.49 -27.68 -15.28
N PRO A 59 -12.35 -28.46 -15.96
CA PRO A 59 -11.92 -29.37 -17.03
C PRO A 59 -11.26 -28.67 -18.24
N ALA A 60 -11.30 -27.33 -18.32
CA ALA A 60 -10.53 -26.53 -19.28
C ALA A 60 -9.03 -26.38 -18.90
N LEU A 61 -8.66 -26.57 -17.64
CA LEU A 61 -7.26 -26.51 -17.16
C LEU A 61 -6.60 -27.89 -16.97
N ALA A 62 -7.35 -28.98 -17.07
CA ALA A 62 -6.84 -30.34 -16.85
C ALA A 62 -5.89 -30.87 -17.96
N ALA A 63 -5.48 -30.03 -18.91
CA ALA A 63 -4.54 -30.39 -19.97
C ALA A 63 -3.06 -30.17 -19.59
N SER A 64 -2.74 -29.35 -18.59
CA SER A 64 -1.35 -29.03 -18.22
C SER A 64 -0.82 -29.91 -17.08
N THR A 65 -0.64 -31.21 -17.35
CA THR A 65 0.05 -32.13 -16.44
C THR A 65 1.57 -31.95 -16.47
N SER A 66 2.07 -30.80 -16.05
CA SER A 66 3.48 -30.63 -15.70
C SER A 66 3.61 -29.98 -14.34
N HIS A 67 4.48 -30.59 -13.52
CA HIS A 67 4.98 -30.17 -12.21
C HIS A 67 5.74 -28.82 -12.21
N ASP A 68 5.39 -27.94 -13.14
CA ASP A 68 5.77 -26.55 -13.23
C ASP A 68 4.45 -25.78 -13.10
N SER A 69 3.92 -25.76 -11.87
CA SER A 69 2.67 -25.08 -11.55
C SER A 69 2.87 -23.61 -11.89
N SER A 70 2.34 -23.20 -13.04
CA SER A 70 2.29 -21.84 -13.56
C SER A 70 1.57 -20.93 -12.56
N MET A 71 2.27 -20.60 -11.49
CA MET A 71 2.04 -19.45 -10.63
C MET A 71 2.10 -18.17 -11.47
N GLY A 72 2.69 -18.21 -12.68
CA GLY A 72 2.65 -17.14 -13.67
C GLY A 72 1.23 -16.63 -14.00
N CYS A 73 0.19 -17.47 -13.89
CA CYS A 73 -1.20 -17.01 -14.04
C CYS A 73 -1.76 -16.31 -12.78
N LEU A 74 -1.24 -16.62 -11.58
CA LEU A 74 -1.56 -15.89 -10.32
C LEU A 74 -0.94 -14.48 -10.26
N TYR A 75 0.00 -14.19 -11.15
CA TYR A 75 0.64 -12.87 -11.30
C TYR A 75 0.12 -12.08 -12.51
N GLY A 76 -0.84 -12.62 -13.28
CA GLY A 76 -1.50 -11.94 -14.39
C GLY A 76 -2.52 -10.89 -13.93
N ASP A 77 -3.11 -10.17 -14.89
CA ASP A 77 -4.04 -9.06 -14.65
C ASP A 77 -5.16 -9.44 -13.68
N LEU A 78 -5.03 -8.96 -12.45
CA LEU A 78 -6.04 -9.13 -11.42
C LEU A 78 -7.14 -8.11 -11.64
N TRP A 79 -8.28 -8.57 -12.15
CA TRP A 79 -9.50 -7.80 -12.24
C TRP A 79 -10.46 -8.18 -11.11
N VAL A 80 -11.32 -7.25 -10.71
CA VAL A 80 -12.47 -7.55 -9.86
C VAL A 80 -13.42 -8.43 -10.66
N MET A 81 -13.73 -9.63 -10.16
CA MET A 81 -14.46 -10.65 -10.91
C MET A 81 -15.87 -10.86 -10.36
N LEU A 82 -16.78 -11.22 -11.26
CA LEU A 82 -18.10 -11.72 -10.86
C LEU A 82 -17.94 -13.11 -10.22
N ARG A 83 -18.30 -13.22 -8.94
CA ARG A 83 -18.15 -14.45 -8.13
C ARG A 83 -19.45 -14.85 -7.45
N ASP A 84 -19.56 -16.14 -7.16
CA ASP A 84 -20.64 -16.70 -6.37
C ASP A 84 -20.47 -16.47 -4.85
N GLU A 85 -21.33 -17.09 -4.04
CA GLU A 85 -21.32 -16.97 -2.58
C GLU A 85 -20.12 -17.63 -1.89
N ASN A 86 -19.39 -18.51 -2.59
CA ASN A 86 -18.19 -19.20 -2.10
C ASN A 86 -16.90 -18.58 -2.67
N GLY A 87 -17.01 -17.53 -3.49
CA GLY A 87 -15.87 -16.89 -4.14
C GLY A 87 -15.42 -17.55 -5.44
N VAL A 88 -16.17 -18.52 -5.96
CA VAL A 88 -15.89 -19.17 -7.24
C VAL A 88 -16.25 -18.22 -8.39
N PRO A 89 -15.38 -18.02 -9.40
CA PRO A 89 -15.70 -17.21 -10.58
C PRO A 89 -16.93 -17.73 -11.32
N ILE A 90 -17.84 -16.83 -11.70
CA ILE A 90 -18.98 -17.15 -12.56
C ILE A 90 -18.53 -17.05 -14.02
N LEU A 91 -18.53 -18.18 -14.72
CA LEU A 91 -18.14 -18.24 -16.12
C LEU A 91 -19.28 -17.80 -17.06
N ASP A 92 -18.93 -17.18 -18.19
CA ASP A 92 -19.85 -16.86 -19.28
C ASP A 92 -20.20 -18.10 -20.16
N GLU A 93 -20.94 -17.89 -21.24
CA GLU A 93 -21.34 -18.97 -22.17
C GLU A 93 -20.15 -19.63 -22.88
N GLN A 94 -19.01 -18.92 -22.97
CA GLN A 94 -17.76 -19.35 -23.59
C GLN A 94 -16.85 -20.06 -22.58
N GLY A 95 -17.21 -20.08 -21.30
CA GLY A 95 -16.40 -20.64 -20.22
C GLY A 95 -15.33 -19.69 -19.70
N CYS A 96 -15.43 -18.40 -20.01
CA CYS A 96 -14.52 -17.36 -19.56
C CYS A 96 -15.00 -16.70 -18.27
N GLU A 97 -14.06 -16.39 -17.38
CA GLU A 97 -14.35 -15.63 -16.17
C GLU A 97 -14.75 -14.19 -16.53
N GLN A 98 -15.66 -13.59 -15.77
CA GLN A 98 -16.27 -12.30 -16.11
C GLN A 98 -15.78 -11.16 -15.20
N PRO A 99 -14.95 -10.21 -15.70
CA PRO A 99 -14.57 -9.03 -14.96
C PRO A 99 -15.75 -8.08 -14.79
N ILE A 100 -15.87 -7.44 -13.63
CA ILE A 100 -16.87 -6.39 -13.37
C ILE A 100 -16.41 -5.08 -14.04
N ALA A 101 -17.34 -4.42 -14.72
CA ALA A 101 -17.10 -3.14 -15.37
C ALA A 101 -17.15 -1.98 -14.36
N SER A 102 -16.22 -1.05 -14.46
CA SER A 102 -16.16 0.20 -13.67
C SER A 102 -17.37 1.12 -13.86
N GLN A 103 -18.08 0.94 -14.97
CA GLN A 103 -19.35 1.60 -15.30
C GLN A 103 -20.11 0.72 -16.29
N PRO A 104 -21.45 0.83 -16.36
CA PRO A 104 -22.24 0.09 -17.34
C PRO A 104 -21.74 0.31 -18.77
N ILE A 105 -21.51 -0.78 -19.50
CA ILE A 105 -21.00 -0.77 -20.87
C ILE A 105 -22.15 -0.96 -21.84
N GLU A 106 -22.28 -0.07 -22.82
CA GLU A 106 -23.22 -0.26 -23.91
C GLU A 106 -22.61 -1.19 -24.97
N LEU A 107 -23.15 -2.41 -25.07
CA LEU A 107 -22.70 -3.44 -26.01
C LEU A 107 -23.73 -3.66 -27.13
N PRO A 108 -23.29 -3.94 -28.37
CA PRO A 108 -24.18 -4.30 -29.44
C PRO A 108 -24.83 -5.66 -29.16
N LEU A 109 -26.13 -5.77 -29.38
CA LEU A 109 -26.85 -7.03 -29.33
C LEU A 109 -26.47 -7.86 -30.57
N LEU A 110 -25.98 -9.06 -30.37
CA LEU A 110 -25.63 -10.00 -31.46
C LEU A 110 -26.73 -11.05 -31.62
N ASP A 111 -26.98 -11.46 -32.86
CA ASP A 111 -27.85 -12.58 -33.18
C ASP A 111 -27.15 -13.93 -32.96
N VAL A 112 -27.86 -15.03 -33.20
CA VAL A 112 -27.34 -16.41 -33.05
C VAL A 112 -26.15 -16.75 -33.95
N ASN A 113 -25.84 -15.91 -34.94
CA ASN A 113 -24.70 -16.06 -35.85
C ASN A 113 -23.58 -15.07 -35.53
N GLY A 114 -23.72 -14.26 -34.47
CA GLY A 114 -22.76 -13.22 -34.10
C GLY A 114 -22.88 -11.93 -34.92
N GLU A 115 -23.97 -11.73 -35.67
CA GLU A 115 -24.21 -10.49 -36.43
C GLU A 115 -24.99 -9.47 -35.58
N GLN A 116 -24.67 -8.17 -35.73
CA GLN A 116 -25.36 -7.12 -34.99
C GLN A 116 -26.85 -7.04 -35.35
N VAL A 117 -27.70 -7.07 -34.31
CA VAL A 117 -29.13 -6.85 -34.45
C VAL A 117 -29.38 -5.38 -34.74
N LEU A 118 -30.10 -5.10 -35.82
CA LEU A 118 -30.48 -3.74 -36.22
C LEU A 118 -31.97 -3.49 -35.93
N ASP A 119 -32.31 -2.26 -35.54
CA ASP A 119 -33.69 -1.78 -35.40
C ASP A 119 -34.37 -1.56 -36.77
N GLU A 120 -35.64 -1.16 -36.75
CA GLU A 120 -36.41 -0.88 -37.98
C GLU A 120 -35.84 0.30 -38.79
N GLU A 121 -35.02 1.16 -38.18
CA GLU A 121 -34.33 2.29 -38.80
C GLU A 121 -32.90 1.95 -39.28
N GLY A 122 -32.38 0.75 -38.98
CA GLY A 122 -31.04 0.30 -39.35
C GLY A 122 -29.93 0.68 -38.37
N ASN A 123 -30.26 1.13 -37.14
CA ASN A 123 -29.27 1.35 -36.08
C ASN A 123 -29.05 0.06 -35.27
N ALA A 124 -27.84 -0.10 -34.72
CA ALA A 124 -27.55 -1.23 -33.85
C ALA A 124 -28.39 -1.16 -32.57
N VAL A 125 -29.06 -2.26 -32.25
CA VAL A 125 -29.71 -2.44 -30.95
C VAL A 125 -28.62 -2.75 -29.93
N THR A 126 -28.62 -2.04 -28.82
CA THR A 126 -27.63 -2.18 -27.75
C THR A 126 -28.26 -2.66 -26.45
N TRP A 127 -27.45 -3.18 -25.55
CA TRP A 127 -27.82 -3.52 -24.18
C TRP A 127 -26.70 -3.12 -23.22
N PHE A 128 -27.05 -2.89 -21.95
CA PHE A 128 -26.07 -2.50 -20.93
C PHE A 128 -25.56 -3.72 -20.18
N SER A 129 -24.24 -3.90 -20.18
CA SER A 129 -23.53 -4.93 -19.42
C SER A 129 -22.84 -4.33 -18.21
N ASP A 130 -22.94 -5.03 -17.07
CA ASP A 130 -22.18 -4.73 -15.85
C ASP A 130 -20.84 -5.50 -15.82
N THR A 131 -20.56 -6.34 -16.82
CA THR A 131 -19.30 -7.08 -16.98
C THR A 131 -18.58 -6.68 -18.26
N VAL A 132 -17.25 -6.79 -18.23
CA VAL A 132 -16.38 -6.55 -19.38
C VAL A 132 -16.40 -7.78 -20.30
N PRO A 133 -16.63 -7.62 -21.61
CA PRO A 133 -16.66 -8.74 -22.53
C PRO A 133 -15.26 -9.38 -22.69
N MET A 134 -15.24 -10.71 -22.69
CA MET A 134 -14.03 -11.52 -22.86
C MET A 134 -14.10 -12.31 -24.17
N SER A 135 -12.96 -12.50 -24.84
CA SER A 135 -12.78 -13.39 -25.99
C SER A 135 -11.91 -14.58 -25.60
N LEU A 136 -12.28 -15.77 -26.10
CA LEU A 136 -11.45 -16.95 -25.99
C LEU A 136 -10.47 -16.97 -27.17
N GLU A 137 -9.18 -16.76 -26.90
CA GLU A 137 -8.12 -16.67 -27.91
C GLU A 137 -7.15 -17.84 -27.80
N GLU A 138 -6.60 -18.27 -28.94
CA GLU A 138 -5.58 -19.33 -28.97
C GLU A 138 -4.24 -18.75 -28.54
N TYR A 139 -3.76 -19.17 -27.38
CA TYR A 139 -2.57 -18.60 -26.75
C TYR A 139 -1.30 -19.34 -27.19
N MET A 140 -1.30 -20.70 -27.23
CA MET A 140 -0.21 -21.55 -27.75
C MET A 140 -0.69 -22.99 -28.02
N ASP A 141 -0.17 -23.68 -29.06
CA ASP A 141 -0.31 -25.13 -29.32
C ASP A 141 -1.71 -25.75 -29.05
N GLY A 142 -2.79 -25.06 -29.45
CA GLY A 142 -4.18 -25.51 -29.27
C GLY A 142 -4.76 -25.32 -27.86
N GLU A 143 -4.06 -24.61 -26.98
CA GLU A 143 -4.57 -24.12 -25.70
C GLU A 143 -5.22 -22.75 -25.88
N PHE A 144 -6.40 -22.60 -25.27
CA PHE A 144 -7.20 -21.39 -25.33
C PHE A 144 -7.15 -20.65 -24.01
N LYS A 145 -7.05 -19.32 -24.06
CA LYS A 145 -7.06 -18.44 -22.90
C LYS A 145 -8.10 -17.34 -23.08
N CYS A 146 -8.74 -16.94 -22.00
CA CYS A 146 -9.64 -15.81 -21.98
C CYS A 146 -8.85 -14.51 -21.92
N GLU A 147 -9.11 -13.61 -22.87
CA GLU A 147 -8.52 -12.28 -22.93
C GLU A 147 -9.62 -11.21 -23.00
N VAL A 148 -9.33 -10.01 -22.50
CA VAL A 148 -10.27 -8.89 -22.54
C VAL A 148 -10.36 -8.39 -23.97
N VAL A 149 -11.59 -8.15 -24.46
CA VAL A 149 -11.78 -7.58 -25.79
C VAL A 149 -11.07 -6.20 -25.86
N PRO A 150 -10.17 -5.95 -26.82
CA PRO A 150 -9.23 -4.81 -26.78
C PRO A 150 -9.83 -3.42 -26.56
N ASP A 151 -11.06 -3.18 -27.05
CA ASP A 151 -11.73 -1.88 -26.93
C ASP A 151 -12.31 -1.62 -25.53
N TYR A 152 -12.43 -2.67 -24.70
CA TYR A 152 -13.10 -2.63 -23.41
C TYR A 152 -12.15 -2.71 -22.20
N ILE A 153 -10.83 -2.74 -22.44
CA ILE A 153 -9.80 -2.78 -21.38
C ILE A 153 -9.91 -1.59 -20.41
N ASP A 154 -10.41 -0.43 -20.86
CA ASP A 154 -10.56 0.75 -19.99
C ASP A 154 -11.70 0.63 -18.97
N TYR A 155 -12.57 -0.36 -19.14
CA TYR A 155 -13.68 -0.60 -18.24
C TYR A 155 -13.35 -1.59 -17.13
N THR A 156 -12.24 -2.32 -17.22
CA THR A 156 -11.86 -3.28 -16.17
C THR A 156 -11.46 -2.57 -14.88
N ILE A 157 -11.83 -3.17 -13.74
CA ILE A 157 -11.44 -2.69 -12.42
C ILE A 157 -10.29 -3.56 -11.93
N PRO A 158 -9.06 -3.04 -11.76
CA PRO A 158 -7.98 -3.84 -11.20
C PRO A 158 -8.18 -4.07 -9.71
N VAL A 159 -7.79 -5.25 -9.22
CA VAL A 159 -7.75 -5.53 -7.78
C VAL A 159 -6.60 -4.72 -7.17
N GLU A 160 -6.93 -3.80 -6.28
CA GLU A 160 -5.94 -3.00 -5.57
C GLU A 160 -5.47 -3.73 -4.31
N LEU A 161 -4.35 -4.43 -4.41
CA LEU A 161 -3.85 -5.24 -3.29
C LEU A 161 -3.16 -4.40 -2.19
N GLY A 162 -2.76 -3.15 -2.48
CA GLY A 162 -2.04 -2.32 -1.51
C GLY A 162 -0.91 -3.09 -0.82
N ARG A 163 -0.93 -3.12 0.52
CA ARG A 163 0.02 -3.87 1.36
C ARG A 163 -0.09 -5.39 1.24
N LEU A 164 -1.25 -5.94 0.89
CA LEU A 164 -1.44 -7.39 0.74
C LEU A 164 -0.60 -7.99 -0.38
N ASN A 165 0.03 -7.17 -1.24
CA ASN A 165 1.03 -7.65 -2.19
C ASN A 165 2.20 -8.40 -1.52
N MET A 166 2.49 -8.12 -0.24
CA MET A 166 3.51 -8.85 0.51
C MET A 166 3.24 -10.36 0.61
N VAL A 167 1.99 -10.81 0.46
CA VAL A 167 1.66 -12.24 0.47
C VAL A 167 2.40 -13.00 -0.64
N ARG A 168 2.79 -12.33 -1.73
CA ARG A 168 3.50 -12.95 -2.85
C ARG A 168 4.91 -13.43 -2.48
N SER A 169 5.60 -12.70 -1.59
CA SER A 169 6.95 -13.08 -1.15
C SER A 169 6.90 -14.35 -0.29
N SER A 170 5.80 -14.59 0.43
CA SER A 170 5.65 -15.79 1.26
C SER A 170 5.62 -17.11 0.48
N VAL A 171 5.24 -17.08 -0.81
CA VAL A 171 5.29 -18.27 -1.68
C VAL A 171 6.72 -18.59 -2.09
N LYS A 172 7.51 -17.55 -2.37
CA LYS A 172 8.90 -17.70 -2.81
C LYS A 172 9.84 -17.99 -1.65
N ASN A 173 9.59 -17.35 -0.51
CA ASN A 173 10.38 -17.47 0.70
C ASN A 173 9.45 -17.77 1.90
N PRO A 174 9.05 -19.05 2.10
CA PRO A 174 8.16 -19.44 3.19
C PRO A 174 8.74 -19.15 4.58
N ASP A 175 10.06 -19.03 4.70
CA ASP A 175 10.74 -18.72 5.95
C ASP A 175 10.43 -17.31 6.44
N THR A 176 10.20 -16.34 5.55
CA THR A 176 9.79 -14.98 5.97
C THR A 176 8.50 -15.00 6.78
N MET A 177 7.52 -15.79 6.33
CA MET A 177 6.24 -15.96 7.01
C MET A 177 6.40 -16.80 8.30
N ALA A 178 7.29 -17.79 8.29
CA ALA A 178 7.61 -18.56 9.48
C ALA A 178 8.30 -17.71 10.57
N ARG A 179 9.20 -16.77 10.20
CA ARG A 179 9.81 -15.81 11.14
C ARG A 179 8.76 -14.87 11.74
N ALA A 180 7.88 -14.32 10.91
CA ALA A 180 6.81 -13.45 11.38
C ALA A 180 5.86 -14.20 12.33
N PHE A 181 5.56 -15.46 12.04
CA PHE A 181 4.80 -16.32 12.96
C PHE A 181 5.58 -16.57 14.27
N GLU A 182 6.88 -16.83 14.19
CA GLU A 182 7.75 -17.02 15.34
C GLU A 182 7.80 -15.79 16.25
N GLU A 183 7.94 -14.61 15.68
CA GLU A 183 7.92 -13.34 16.41
C GLU A 183 6.57 -13.13 17.12
N ALA A 184 5.46 -13.28 16.40
CA ALA A 184 4.12 -13.14 16.95
C ALA A 184 3.86 -14.11 18.12
N ILE A 185 4.19 -15.40 17.96
CA ILE A 185 4.00 -16.41 19.02
C ILE A 185 4.93 -16.16 20.21
N ASN A 186 6.16 -15.71 19.98
CA ASN A 186 7.08 -15.36 21.06
C ASN A 186 6.55 -14.17 21.86
N ASN A 187 6.04 -13.13 21.19
CA ASN A 187 5.42 -11.97 21.83
C ASN A 187 4.17 -12.37 22.63
N ILE A 188 3.30 -13.21 22.07
CA ILE A 188 2.13 -13.77 22.77
C ILE A 188 2.58 -14.56 24.01
N ASN A 189 3.58 -15.42 23.89
CA ASN A 189 4.05 -16.24 25.00
C ASN A 189 4.83 -15.45 26.07
N ALA A 190 5.39 -14.30 25.71
CA ALA A 190 6.03 -13.37 26.64
C ALA A 190 5.01 -12.53 27.43
N SER A 191 3.80 -12.32 26.89
CA SER A 191 2.74 -11.59 27.56
C SER A 191 2.25 -12.30 28.84
N VAL A 192 1.66 -11.53 29.75
CA VAL A 192 0.97 -12.01 30.94
C VAL A 192 -0.46 -12.43 30.58
N GLU A 193 -1.12 -11.63 29.76
CA GLU A 193 -2.50 -11.79 29.32
C GLU A 193 -2.62 -11.28 27.87
N ILE A 194 -3.56 -11.84 27.12
CA ILE A 194 -3.96 -11.31 25.82
C ILE A 194 -5.46 -11.01 25.82
N LYS A 195 -5.83 -9.93 25.13
CA LYS A 195 -7.23 -9.55 24.87
C LYS A 195 -7.38 -9.11 23.41
N ALA A 196 -8.60 -8.87 22.97
CA ALA A 196 -8.89 -8.31 21.66
C ALA A 196 -9.38 -6.86 21.78
N ASP A 197 -8.97 -5.99 20.85
CA ASP A 197 -9.56 -4.65 20.71
C ASP A 197 -10.92 -4.70 19.98
N LEU A 198 -11.58 -3.55 19.80
CA LEU A 198 -12.86 -3.47 19.09
C LEU A 198 -12.78 -3.88 17.61
N SER A 199 -11.59 -3.93 17.02
CA SER A 199 -11.36 -4.44 15.67
C SER A 199 -11.02 -5.93 15.63
N GLY A 200 -10.85 -6.57 16.79
CA GLY A 200 -10.43 -7.97 16.94
C GLY A 200 -8.92 -8.19 16.86
N ARG A 201 -8.08 -7.13 16.88
CA ARG A 201 -6.63 -7.27 16.96
C ARG A 201 -6.22 -7.71 18.37
N LEU A 202 -5.15 -8.50 18.45
CA LEU A 202 -4.60 -8.92 19.73
C LEU A 202 -3.87 -7.77 20.41
N ILE A 203 -4.28 -7.46 21.64
CA ILE A 203 -3.56 -6.63 22.59
C ILE A 203 -2.82 -7.56 23.55
N LEU A 204 -1.51 -7.40 23.60
CA LEU A 204 -0.61 -8.11 24.51
C LEU A 204 -0.37 -7.27 25.75
N VAL A 205 -0.65 -7.83 26.93
CA VAL A 205 -0.37 -7.19 28.21
C VAL A 205 0.96 -7.73 28.74
N SER A 206 1.98 -6.87 28.84
CA SER A 206 3.32 -7.25 29.26
C SER A 206 3.76 -6.48 30.52
N GLU A 207 4.64 -7.06 31.33
CA GLU A 207 5.27 -6.34 32.44
C GLU A 207 6.50 -5.58 31.94
N LYS A 208 6.51 -4.25 32.10
CA LYS A 208 7.64 -3.39 31.79
C LYS A 208 8.27 -2.86 33.07
N ASP A 209 9.59 -2.99 33.18
CA ASP A 209 10.35 -2.43 34.28
C ASP A 209 10.34 -0.88 34.21
N VAL A 210 9.89 -0.25 35.28
CA VAL A 210 9.96 1.21 35.47
C VAL A 210 11.36 1.54 35.95
N LEU A 211 12.09 2.39 35.21
CA LEU A 211 13.47 2.79 35.52
C LEU A 211 13.51 4.18 36.18
N ASP A 212 14.43 4.40 37.11
CA ASP A 212 14.79 5.75 37.59
C ASP A 212 15.69 6.50 36.58
N GLU A 213 15.95 7.79 36.81
CA GLU A 213 16.87 8.62 36.00
C GLU A 213 18.31 8.05 35.92
N ALA A 214 18.66 7.08 36.78
CA ALA A 214 19.95 6.41 36.80
C ALA A 214 19.90 5.00 36.16
N GLY A 215 18.76 4.58 35.59
CA GLY A 215 18.56 3.30 34.92
C GLY A 215 18.33 2.11 35.85
N ASN A 216 17.99 2.32 37.13
CA ASN A 216 17.66 1.24 38.05
C ASN A 216 16.15 0.94 38.05
N VAL A 217 15.79 -0.34 38.09
CA VAL A 217 14.39 -0.79 38.18
C VAL A 217 13.79 -0.40 39.54
N ILE A 218 12.78 0.48 39.52
CA ILE A 218 12.04 0.98 40.69
C ILE A 218 10.65 0.36 40.84
N GLY A 219 10.16 -0.35 39.83
CA GLY A 219 8.89 -1.07 39.82
C GLY A 219 8.67 -1.80 38.50
N SER A 220 7.55 -2.50 38.36
CA SER A 220 7.05 -2.97 37.08
C SER A 220 5.62 -2.45 36.88
N GLU A 221 5.29 -2.07 35.65
CA GLU A 221 3.95 -1.67 35.23
C GLU A 221 3.46 -2.59 34.12
N LEU A 222 2.13 -2.72 33.98
CA LEU A 222 1.56 -3.43 32.85
C LEU A 222 1.44 -2.47 31.67
N VAL A 223 2.01 -2.87 30.54
CA VAL A 223 1.97 -2.13 29.28
C VAL A 223 1.24 -2.96 28.25
N GLU A 224 0.30 -2.31 27.57
CA GLU A 224 -0.46 -2.88 26.49
C GLU A 224 0.21 -2.55 25.16
N SER A 225 0.42 -3.57 24.33
CA SER A 225 0.95 -3.41 22.98
C SER A 225 0.13 -4.25 22.00
N THR A 226 -0.30 -3.65 20.90
CA THR A 226 -0.98 -4.35 19.81
C THR A 226 0.00 -5.07 18.89
N ILE A 227 -0.41 -6.22 18.35
CA ILE A 227 0.28 -6.83 17.21
C ILE A 227 -0.07 -6.01 15.97
N ASP A 228 0.78 -5.05 15.62
CA ASP A 228 0.55 -4.13 14.50
C ASP A 228 1.32 -4.49 13.24
N SER A 229 2.26 -5.43 13.31
CA SER A 229 3.01 -5.87 12.12
C SER A 229 2.08 -6.54 11.11
N PRO A 230 2.02 -6.07 9.85
CA PRO A 230 1.18 -6.69 8.84
C PRO A 230 1.59 -8.14 8.54
N ARG A 231 2.89 -8.46 8.60
CA ARG A 231 3.42 -9.81 8.36
C ARG A 231 3.05 -10.77 9.47
N GLU A 232 3.11 -10.32 10.72
CA GLU A 232 2.68 -11.11 11.87
C GLU A 232 1.19 -11.41 11.77
N ASN A 233 0.36 -10.38 11.52
CA ASN A 233 -1.09 -10.56 11.34
C ASN A 233 -1.43 -11.49 10.16
N LEU A 234 -0.73 -11.38 9.03
CA LEU A 234 -0.93 -12.29 7.90
C LEU A 234 -0.52 -13.73 8.23
N ALA A 235 0.53 -13.92 9.04
CA ALA A 235 0.94 -15.23 9.51
C ALA A 235 -0.07 -15.84 10.50
N LEU A 236 -0.62 -15.03 11.42
CA LEU A 236 -1.71 -15.43 12.32
C LEU A 236 -2.97 -15.80 11.53
N TYR A 237 -3.33 -15.00 10.52
CA TYR A 237 -4.40 -15.30 9.57
C TYR A 237 -4.20 -16.68 8.94
N ARG A 238 -3.03 -16.92 8.33
CA ARG A 238 -2.71 -18.22 7.72
C ARG A 238 -2.81 -19.36 8.73
N ALA A 239 -2.28 -19.19 9.95
CA ALA A 239 -2.32 -20.23 10.97
C ALA A 239 -3.77 -20.63 11.33
N LEU A 240 -4.67 -19.66 11.51
CA LEU A 240 -6.10 -19.94 11.74
C LEU A 240 -6.75 -20.63 10.55
N MET A 241 -6.48 -20.17 9.33
CA MET A 241 -7.08 -20.73 8.12
C MET A 241 -6.59 -22.16 7.83
N VAL A 242 -5.32 -22.48 8.13
CA VAL A 242 -4.75 -23.82 7.90
C VAL A 242 -5.05 -24.77 9.05
N HIS A 243 -4.82 -24.34 10.30
CA HIS A 243 -4.83 -25.21 11.48
C HIS A 243 -6.05 -25.03 12.37
N GLY A 244 -6.84 -23.96 12.21
CA GLY A 244 -7.98 -23.65 13.06
C GLY A 244 -7.59 -23.14 14.45
N LYS A 245 -6.29 -22.89 14.67
CA LYS A 245 -5.67 -22.40 15.90
C LYS A 245 -4.28 -21.84 15.58
N LEU A 246 -3.72 -21.05 16.50
CA LEU A 246 -2.41 -20.41 16.39
C LEU A 246 -1.28 -21.39 16.72
N VAL A 247 -1.00 -22.27 15.76
CA VAL A 247 0.13 -23.21 15.78
C VAL A 247 0.83 -23.25 14.44
N GLY A 248 2.12 -23.59 14.42
CA GLY A 248 2.89 -23.67 13.18
C GLY A 248 4.37 -23.96 13.43
N TYR A 249 5.13 -24.05 12.34
CA TYR A 249 6.59 -24.19 12.40
C TYR A 249 7.25 -22.82 12.34
N GLY A 250 8.27 -22.59 13.18
CA GLY A 250 9.21 -21.47 13.08
C GLY A 250 10.27 -21.71 11.99
N VAL A 251 11.36 -20.96 12.03
CA VAL A 251 12.45 -21.14 11.05
C VAL A 251 13.49 -22.16 11.47
N GLU A 252 14.03 -22.88 10.48
CA GLU A 252 15.27 -23.64 10.63
C GLU A 252 16.44 -22.66 10.81
N LYS A 253 17.35 -22.93 11.77
CA LYS A 253 18.47 -22.03 12.09
C LYS A 253 19.80 -22.77 11.97
N ILE A 254 20.86 -22.09 11.55
CA ILE A 254 22.22 -22.62 11.63
C ILE A 254 22.83 -22.17 12.96
N GLY A 255 23.13 -23.12 13.84
CA GLY A 255 23.78 -22.82 15.12
C GLY A 255 25.25 -22.40 14.95
N ASP A 256 25.84 -21.82 16.00
CA ASP A 256 27.21 -21.28 16.02
C ASP A 256 28.31 -22.28 15.57
N GLU A 257 28.05 -23.58 15.64
CA GLU A 257 28.95 -24.66 15.21
C GLU A 257 28.66 -25.19 13.79
N GLY A 258 27.82 -24.49 13.01
CA GLY A 258 27.42 -24.89 11.66
C GLY A 258 26.41 -26.05 11.62
N GLN A 259 25.75 -26.34 12.75
CA GLN A 259 24.74 -27.39 12.84
C GLN A 259 23.35 -26.86 12.49
N VAL A 260 22.59 -27.61 11.70
CA VAL A 260 21.19 -27.29 11.36
C VAL A 260 20.30 -27.58 12.57
N ILE A 261 19.67 -26.55 13.11
CA ILE A 261 18.66 -26.59 14.17
C ILE A 261 17.30 -26.65 13.49
N PRO A 262 16.56 -27.77 13.58
CA PRO A 262 15.30 -27.93 12.87
C PRO A 262 14.27 -26.89 13.33
N ALA A 263 13.39 -26.50 12.41
CA ALA A 263 12.29 -25.58 12.67
C ALA A 263 11.50 -25.98 13.93
N PRO A 264 11.42 -25.12 14.97
CA PRO A 264 10.69 -25.44 16.18
C PRO A 264 9.18 -25.46 15.90
N TRP A 265 8.45 -26.38 16.53
CA TRP A 265 7.00 -26.27 16.59
C TRP A 265 6.63 -25.19 17.60
N LEU A 266 5.81 -24.24 17.17
CA LEU A 266 5.39 -23.07 17.93
C LEU A 266 3.90 -23.14 18.21
N GLU A 267 3.54 -22.88 19.46
CA GLU A 267 2.18 -22.86 19.95
C GLU A 267 2.07 -21.92 21.16
N ILE A 268 0.85 -21.50 21.48
CA ILE A 268 0.59 -20.70 22.68
C ILE A 268 0.81 -21.59 23.92
N ARG A 269 1.57 -21.07 24.90
CA ARG A 269 1.87 -21.78 26.14
C ARG A 269 0.57 -22.19 26.88
N PRO A 270 0.52 -23.40 27.46
CA PRO A 270 -0.71 -23.94 28.03
C PRO A 270 -1.17 -23.22 29.30
N ASP A 271 -0.29 -22.46 29.95
CA ASP A 271 -0.53 -21.71 31.18
C ASP A 271 -0.94 -20.24 30.93
N LEU A 272 -0.93 -19.76 29.68
CA LEU A 272 -1.45 -18.43 29.35
C LEU A 272 -2.97 -18.41 29.49
N GLU A 273 -3.50 -17.42 30.21
CA GLU A 273 -4.93 -17.20 30.36
C GLU A 273 -5.46 -16.50 29.11
N LEU A 274 -6.38 -17.17 28.40
CA LEU A 274 -6.93 -16.69 27.12
C LEU A 274 -8.39 -16.25 27.22
N GLY A 275 -9.07 -16.54 28.33
CA GLY A 275 -10.49 -16.22 28.49
C GLY A 275 -11.35 -16.70 27.32
N GLU A 276 -12.10 -15.79 26.71
CA GLU A 276 -12.94 -16.04 25.53
C GLU A 276 -12.13 -16.38 24.28
N LEU A 277 -10.84 -16.04 24.23
CA LEU A 277 -9.93 -16.33 23.12
C LEU A 277 -9.31 -17.74 23.20
N SER A 278 -9.81 -18.63 24.07
CA SER A 278 -9.26 -19.98 24.23
C SER A 278 -9.27 -20.80 22.92
N TYR A 279 -10.22 -20.52 22.02
CA TYR A 279 -10.27 -21.16 20.70
C TYR A 279 -9.02 -20.90 19.86
N LEU A 280 -8.30 -19.79 20.08
CA LEU A 280 -7.03 -19.51 19.39
C LEU A 280 -5.94 -20.52 19.72
N ARG A 281 -5.96 -21.12 20.91
CA ARG A 281 -5.01 -22.19 21.31
C ARG A 281 -5.60 -23.57 21.09
N ASP A 282 -6.83 -23.77 21.50
CA ASP A 282 -7.43 -25.10 21.63
C ASP A 282 -8.05 -25.56 20.30
N GLY A 283 -8.43 -24.62 19.42
CA GLY A 283 -9.13 -24.88 18.17
C GLY A 283 -10.58 -25.32 18.39
N THR A 284 -11.21 -25.83 17.34
CA THR A 284 -12.56 -26.40 17.41
C THR A 284 -12.50 -27.87 17.84
N GLU A 285 -13.23 -28.26 18.90
CA GLU A 285 -13.25 -29.64 19.37
C GLU A 285 -13.72 -30.61 18.27
N GLY A 286 -12.95 -31.67 18.01
CA GLY A 286 -13.25 -32.64 16.95
C GLY A 286 -12.87 -32.20 15.55
N ARG A 287 -12.06 -31.14 15.41
CA ARG A 287 -11.52 -30.63 14.14
C ARG A 287 -10.02 -30.36 14.27
N ASP A 288 -9.22 -30.88 13.34
CA ASP A 288 -7.76 -30.78 13.36
C ASP A 288 -7.19 -29.79 12.33
N ARG A 289 -8.06 -29.17 11.51
CA ARG A 289 -7.70 -28.20 10.45
C ARG A 289 -8.60 -26.97 10.50
N GLY A 290 -8.14 -25.89 9.89
CA GLY A 290 -8.87 -24.62 9.77
C GLY A 290 -10.04 -24.73 8.79
N VAL A 291 -10.01 -24.01 7.68
CA VAL A 291 -11.09 -24.03 6.69
C VAL A 291 -11.09 -25.30 5.84
N GLY A 292 -12.28 -25.73 5.42
CA GLY A 292 -12.46 -26.76 4.40
C GLY A 292 -12.29 -26.19 2.99
N MET A 293 -12.74 -26.95 1.98
CA MET A 293 -12.82 -26.47 0.60
C MET A 293 -14.19 -26.76 -0.02
N VAL A 294 -14.69 -25.82 -0.80
CA VAL A 294 -15.84 -25.96 -1.70
C VAL A 294 -15.36 -25.59 -3.11
N ASP A 295 -15.46 -26.54 -4.04
CA ASP A 295 -15.02 -26.38 -5.44
C ASP A 295 -13.58 -25.86 -5.61
N GLY A 296 -12.70 -26.22 -4.66
CA GLY A 296 -11.30 -25.79 -4.65
C GLY A 296 -11.07 -24.41 -4.04
N TYR A 297 -12.08 -23.76 -3.46
CA TYR A 297 -11.93 -22.51 -2.71
C TYR A 297 -12.17 -22.73 -1.22
N ALA A 298 -11.55 -21.90 -0.39
CA ALA A 298 -11.72 -21.93 1.07
C ALA A 298 -13.20 -21.90 1.47
N ASP A 299 -13.63 -22.87 2.26
CA ASP A 299 -15.01 -22.95 2.76
C ASP A 299 -15.23 -21.95 3.90
N LEU A 300 -15.86 -20.83 3.55
CA LEU A 300 -16.24 -19.75 4.48
C LEU A 300 -17.73 -19.79 4.82
N SER A 301 -18.43 -20.90 4.57
CA SER A 301 -19.89 -20.98 4.71
C SER A 301 -20.43 -20.74 6.13
N VAL A 302 -19.57 -20.85 7.14
CA VAL A 302 -19.92 -20.56 8.54
C VAL A 302 -19.73 -19.10 8.93
N ALA A 303 -19.13 -18.29 8.06
CA ALA A 303 -18.95 -16.87 8.29
C ALA A 303 -20.30 -16.14 8.19
N PHE A 304 -20.62 -15.37 9.22
CA PHE A 304 -21.76 -14.47 9.26
C PHE A 304 -21.27 -13.16 9.86
N HIS A 305 -21.61 -12.05 9.22
CA HIS A 305 -21.23 -10.72 9.71
C HIS A 305 -22.42 -9.78 9.66
N ALA A 306 -22.60 -9.01 10.73
CA ALA A 306 -23.61 -7.98 10.78
C ALA A 306 -23.08 -6.78 11.57
N THR A 307 -22.79 -5.69 10.87
CA THR A 307 -22.20 -4.47 11.46
C THR A 307 -22.98 -3.98 12.68
N GLU A 308 -24.31 -4.00 12.62
CA GLU A 308 -25.17 -3.68 13.77
C GLU A 308 -24.97 -4.66 14.94
N LEU A 309 -24.91 -5.97 14.71
CA LEU A 309 -24.84 -6.94 15.81
C LEU A 309 -23.49 -6.92 16.52
N ASP A 310 -22.41 -6.65 15.79
CA ASP A 310 -21.06 -6.70 16.33
C ASP A 310 -20.68 -5.39 17.06
N TYR A 311 -21.19 -4.25 16.57
CA TYR A 311 -20.81 -2.93 17.05
C TYR A 311 -21.90 -2.16 17.82
N ALA A 312 -23.19 -2.53 17.72
CA ALA A 312 -24.23 -1.83 18.48
C ALA A 312 -24.08 -2.08 19.99
N GLY A 313 -24.27 -1.02 20.77
CA GLY A 313 -24.05 -1.01 22.21
C GLY A 313 -22.59 -1.13 22.65
N ARG A 314 -21.64 -1.16 21.71
CA ARG A 314 -20.20 -0.99 22.00
C ARG A 314 -19.89 0.51 21.98
N PHE A 315 -19.04 0.94 22.90
CA PHE A 315 -18.62 2.34 23.01
C PHE A 315 -17.11 2.42 22.83
N THR A 316 -16.65 3.52 22.25
CA THR A 316 -15.23 3.81 22.10
C THR A 316 -14.97 5.24 22.54
N ASP A 317 -13.85 5.43 23.23
CA ASP A 317 -13.35 6.76 23.53
C ASP A 317 -12.68 7.33 22.28
N TYR A 318 -12.81 8.63 22.12
CA TYR A 318 -12.14 9.40 21.07
C TYR A 318 -12.04 10.87 21.51
N VAL A 319 -11.22 11.65 20.82
CA VAL A 319 -11.09 13.08 21.10
C VAL A 319 -11.95 13.85 20.10
N GLN A 320 -12.88 14.66 20.59
CA GLN A 320 -13.73 15.51 19.76
C GLN A 320 -13.17 16.92 19.74
N PHE A 321 -12.99 17.48 18.54
CA PHE A 321 -12.79 18.91 18.40
C PHE A 321 -14.14 19.64 18.45
N HIS A 322 -14.16 20.76 19.17
CA HIS A 322 -15.25 21.72 19.20
C HIS A 322 -14.76 23.04 18.61
N ALA A 323 -15.56 23.64 17.72
CA ALA A 323 -15.26 24.95 17.16
C ALA A 323 -15.58 26.06 18.17
N GLN A 324 -14.75 27.11 18.16
CA GLN A 324 -14.86 28.21 19.11
C GLN A 324 -16.20 28.94 18.98
N GLU A 325 -16.99 28.96 20.05
CA GLU A 325 -18.25 29.72 20.13
C GLU A 325 -18.01 31.14 20.69
N ASP A 326 -18.71 32.15 20.15
CA ASP A 326 -18.75 33.52 20.70
C ASP A 326 -20.13 33.82 21.33
N PRO A 327 -20.25 34.05 22.65
CA PRO A 327 -19.16 34.26 23.62
C PRO A 327 -18.57 32.96 24.17
N LEU A 328 -17.24 32.96 24.26
CA LEU A 328 -16.43 31.88 24.84
C LEU A 328 -16.87 31.53 26.28
N PRO A 329 -17.33 30.30 26.53
CA PRO A 329 -17.54 29.81 27.89
C PRO A 329 -16.25 29.84 28.71
N VAL A 330 -16.36 30.08 30.02
CA VAL A 330 -15.20 30.17 30.92
C VAL A 330 -14.45 28.85 31.06
N ASP A 331 -15.15 27.73 30.82
CA ASP A 331 -14.66 26.36 30.91
C ASP A 331 -14.60 25.68 29.52
N TYR A 332 -14.42 26.47 28.46
CA TYR A 332 -14.34 25.94 27.09
C TYR A 332 -13.01 25.21 26.87
N CYS A 333 -13.07 23.94 26.51
CA CYS A 333 -11.94 23.18 26.00
C CYS A 333 -12.17 22.86 24.52
N PRO A 334 -11.23 23.21 23.62
CA PRO A 334 -11.37 22.95 22.18
C PRO A 334 -11.33 21.46 21.85
N TYR A 335 -10.70 20.66 22.71
CA TYR A 335 -10.65 19.21 22.60
C TYR A 335 -11.20 18.61 23.88
N THR A 336 -12.15 17.69 23.75
CA THR A 336 -12.69 16.93 24.87
C THR A 336 -12.60 15.44 24.58
N ASP A 337 -12.34 14.66 25.62
CA ASP A 337 -12.58 13.22 25.56
C ASP A 337 -14.10 13.01 25.45
N GLU A 338 -14.53 12.30 24.41
CA GLU A 338 -15.90 11.89 24.19
C GLU A 338 -15.98 10.36 24.16
N ASN A 339 -17.19 9.86 24.41
CA ASN A 339 -17.49 8.44 24.39
C ASN A 339 -18.82 8.23 23.67
N ASP A 340 -18.76 7.64 22.48
CA ASP A 340 -19.94 7.38 21.64
C ASP A 340 -20.08 5.90 21.27
N GLU A 341 -21.29 5.55 20.86
CA GLU A 341 -21.60 4.23 20.32
C GLU A 341 -20.91 4.03 18.95
N VAL A 342 -20.15 2.95 18.84
CA VAL A 342 -19.32 2.62 17.67
C VAL A 342 -20.17 2.48 16.40
N TRP A 343 -21.32 1.81 16.50
CA TRP A 343 -22.20 1.58 15.35
C TRP A 343 -22.71 2.87 14.71
N SER A 344 -23.15 3.84 15.52
CA SER A 344 -23.59 5.13 15.00
C SER A 344 -22.43 5.99 14.52
N ARG A 345 -21.31 6.00 15.27
CA ARG A 345 -20.20 6.92 15.01
C ARG A 345 -19.30 6.48 13.87
N VAL A 346 -18.84 5.23 13.89
CA VAL A 346 -17.88 4.70 12.92
C VAL A 346 -18.58 4.20 11.66
N PHE A 347 -19.75 3.59 11.82
CA PHE A 347 -20.45 2.91 10.73
C PHE A 347 -21.70 3.65 10.25
N ALA A 348 -21.99 4.85 10.74
CA ALA A 348 -23.16 5.63 10.35
C ALA A 348 -24.49 4.85 10.45
N SER A 349 -24.61 3.98 11.45
CA SER A 349 -25.74 3.05 11.63
C SER A 349 -25.98 2.10 10.46
N ASP A 350 -24.91 1.65 9.78
CA ASP A 350 -25.00 0.68 8.68
C ASP A 350 -25.66 -0.63 9.15
N GLY A 351 -26.76 -0.99 8.49
CA GLY A 351 -27.54 -2.19 8.77
C GLY A 351 -27.10 -3.41 7.98
N TYR A 352 -25.88 -3.41 7.43
CA TYR A 352 -25.35 -4.52 6.63
C TYR A 352 -25.46 -5.86 7.37
N ARG A 353 -25.86 -6.89 6.62
CA ARG A 353 -25.82 -8.29 7.03
C ARG A 353 -25.40 -9.15 5.85
N GLY A 354 -24.42 -10.03 6.07
CA GLY A 354 -23.87 -10.90 5.03
C GLY A 354 -23.42 -12.24 5.59
N GLU A 355 -23.37 -13.23 4.71
CA GLU A 355 -22.94 -14.59 5.00
C GLU A 355 -21.81 -15.00 4.04
N ASN A 356 -21.15 -16.12 4.31
CA ASN A 356 -20.11 -16.72 3.49
C ASN A 356 -18.95 -15.76 3.23
N ILE A 357 -18.36 -15.79 2.03
CA ILE A 357 -17.23 -14.91 1.69
C ILE A 357 -17.60 -13.42 1.75
N ARG A 358 -18.87 -13.06 1.50
CA ARG A 358 -19.35 -11.67 1.58
C ARG A 358 -19.38 -11.18 3.03
N GLY A 359 -19.88 -12.02 3.94
CA GLY A 359 -19.84 -11.76 5.38
C GLY A 359 -18.40 -11.63 5.86
N PHE A 360 -17.54 -12.60 5.50
CA PHE A 360 -16.11 -12.58 5.85
C PHE A 360 -15.38 -11.34 5.34
N SER A 361 -15.52 -10.99 4.05
CA SER A 361 -14.85 -9.82 3.48
C SER A 361 -15.35 -8.52 4.13
N ARG A 362 -16.66 -8.44 4.43
CA ARG A 362 -17.21 -7.27 5.09
C ARG A 362 -16.79 -7.15 6.54
N HIS A 363 -16.67 -8.26 7.27
CA HIS A 363 -16.10 -8.27 8.61
C HIS A 363 -14.67 -7.72 8.59
N ALA A 364 -13.83 -8.19 7.66
CA ALA A 364 -12.48 -7.68 7.51
C ALA A 364 -12.48 -6.17 7.17
N ASP A 365 -13.35 -5.69 6.28
CA ASP A 365 -13.44 -4.25 5.99
C ASP A 365 -13.95 -3.43 7.18
N ASP A 366 -14.94 -3.91 7.93
CA ASP A 366 -15.44 -3.21 9.12
C ASP A 366 -14.37 -3.18 10.22
N ALA A 367 -13.64 -4.28 10.43
CA ALA A 367 -12.47 -4.31 11.31
C ALA A 367 -11.40 -3.31 10.85
N ARG A 368 -11.11 -3.22 9.55
CA ARG A 368 -10.22 -2.19 8.99
C ARG A 368 -10.72 -0.78 9.28
N ARG A 369 -12.01 -0.49 9.09
CA ARG A 369 -12.62 0.81 9.42
C ARG A 369 -12.49 1.15 10.90
N MET A 370 -12.68 0.17 11.78
CA MET A 370 -12.47 0.33 13.22
C MET A 370 -10.99 0.59 13.55
N ILE A 371 -10.06 -0.12 12.91
CA ILE A 371 -8.61 0.13 13.02
C ILE A 371 -8.30 1.57 12.61
N VAL A 372 -8.85 2.04 11.48
CA VAL A 372 -8.67 3.42 11.02
C VAL A 372 -9.20 4.41 12.05
N PHE A 373 -10.38 4.16 12.60
CA PHE A 373 -10.97 5.01 13.63
C PHE A 373 -10.10 5.09 14.89
N ILE A 374 -9.64 3.94 15.41
CA ILE A 374 -8.76 3.87 16.59
C ILE A 374 -7.45 4.63 16.36
N HIS A 375 -6.94 4.65 15.12
CA HIS A 375 -5.72 5.37 14.78
C HIS A 375 -5.92 6.87 14.52
N ASN A 376 -7.13 7.31 14.15
CA ASN A 376 -7.46 8.70 13.85
C ASN A 376 -8.21 9.35 15.03
N ILE A 377 -7.50 9.55 16.15
CA ILE A 377 -8.12 9.79 17.46
C ILE A 377 -8.90 11.12 17.55
N ILE A 378 -8.56 12.16 16.78
CA ILE A 378 -9.34 13.42 16.78
C ILE A 378 -10.40 13.44 15.67
N GLN A 379 -11.64 13.72 16.06
CA GLN A 379 -12.79 13.81 15.17
C GLN A 379 -13.27 15.26 14.99
N ASP A 380 -13.77 15.54 13.78
CA ASP A 380 -14.36 16.82 13.35
C ASP A 380 -13.52 18.07 13.66
N VAL A 381 -12.19 17.94 13.67
CA VAL A 381 -11.34 19.13 13.46
C VAL A 381 -11.82 19.71 12.13
N PRO A 382 -12.32 20.96 12.10
CA PRO A 382 -12.57 21.62 10.84
C PRO A 382 -11.25 21.52 10.12
N ASP A 383 -11.29 20.91 8.95
CA ASP A 383 -10.33 21.24 7.92
C ASP A 383 -10.61 22.71 7.59
N ASP A 384 -10.18 23.61 8.48
CA ASP A 384 -10.34 25.05 8.32
C ASP A 384 -9.41 25.57 7.21
N GLY A 385 -8.76 24.66 6.49
CA GLY A 385 -7.72 24.96 5.53
C GLY A 385 -6.49 25.57 6.19
N SER A 386 -6.44 25.67 7.54
CA SER A 386 -5.28 26.13 8.29
C SER A 386 -4.30 24.99 8.54
N ILE A 387 -3.97 24.30 7.46
CA ILE A 387 -2.59 23.83 7.31
C ILE A 387 -1.74 25.08 7.47
N SER A 388 -0.78 25.10 8.39
CA SER A 388 0.16 26.21 8.51
C SER A 388 0.70 26.49 7.11
N GLU A 389 0.27 27.61 6.53
CA GLU A 389 0.47 27.87 5.11
C GLU A 389 1.96 28.13 4.94
N HIS A 390 2.71 27.12 4.50
CA HIS A 390 3.94 27.41 3.81
C HIS A 390 3.57 27.89 2.42
N GLU A 391 3.33 29.20 2.29
CA GLU A 391 3.44 29.86 1.01
C GLU A 391 4.87 29.63 0.52
N ALA A 392 5.03 28.56 -0.24
CA ALA A 392 6.31 28.10 -0.74
C ALA A 392 6.81 29.05 -1.84
N PHE A 393 7.17 30.26 -1.41
CA PHE A 393 8.06 31.13 -2.12
C PHE A 393 9.45 30.53 -1.96
N ILE A 394 10.16 30.28 -3.07
CA ILE A 394 11.54 29.80 -3.02
C ILE A 394 12.34 30.77 -2.15
N GLN A 395 12.76 30.32 -0.97
CA GLN A 395 13.58 31.12 -0.09
C GLN A 395 15.02 31.07 -0.61
N THR A 396 15.25 31.71 -1.77
CA THR A 396 16.50 31.70 -2.56
C THR A 396 17.74 32.21 -1.81
N GLY A 397 17.63 32.56 -0.52
CA GLY A 397 18.76 32.94 0.30
C GLY A 397 18.99 32.08 1.54
N ASN A 398 18.23 30.99 1.76
CA ASN A 398 18.64 30.02 2.78
C ASN A 398 19.97 29.38 2.35
N ASP A 399 20.94 29.23 3.26
CA ASP A 399 22.31 28.83 2.92
C ASP A 399 22.37 27.45 2.24
N GLY A 400 21.39 26.58 2.49
CA GLY A 400 21.25 25.29 1.79
C GLY A 400 20.68 25.43 0.37
N HIS A 401 19.62 26.23 0.17
CA HIS A 401 19.02 26.48 -1.16
C HIS A 401 19.94 27.28 -2.09
N ALA A 402 20.72 28.22 -1.55
CA ALA A 402 21.65 29.04 -2.32
C ALA A 402 22.77 28.22 -3.01
N ASN A 403 23.02 27.00 -2.55
CA ASN A 403 24.04 26.10 -3.08
C ASN A 403 23.45 24.98 -3.96
N MET A 404 22.13 24.90 -4.13
CA MET A 404 21.49 23.88 -4.96
C MET A 404 21.76 24.13 -6.46
N PRO A 405 22.10 23.10 -7.26
CA PRO A 405 22.48 23.27 -8.67
C PRO A 405 21.44 24.01 -9.52
N GLU A 406 20.16 23.74 -9.32
CA GLU A 406 19.05 24.31 -10.09
C GLU A 406 18.86 25.79 -9.76
N ILE A 407 18.96 26.15 -8.49
CA ILE A 407 18.87 27.53 -8.01
C ILE A 407 20.10 28.34 -8.47
N LEU A 408 21.30 27.75 -8.37
CA LEU A 408 22.55 28.34 -8.88
C LEU A 408 22.50 28.56 -10.40
N SER A 409 21.80 27.71 -11.14
CA SER A 409 21.59 27.86 -12.59
C SER A 409 20.56 28.95 -12.96
N GLY A 410 19.89 29.54 -11.96
CA GLY A 410 18.84 30.54 -12.13
C GLY A 410 17.47 29.96 -12.51
N ASN A 411 17.27 28.65 -12.36
CA ASN A 411 16.04 27.95 -12.76
C ASN A 411 15.19 27.54 -11.56
N ALA A 412 14.67 28.55 -10.87
CA ALA A 412 13.81 28.41 -9.70
C ALA A 412 12.54 27.58 -9.97
N ALA A 413 11.95 27.71 -11.17
CA ALA A 413 10.76 26.96 -11.56
C ALA A 413 11.02 25.45 -11.70
N ARG A 414 12.21 25.07 -12.19
CA ARG A 414 12.64 23.66 -12.29
C ARG A 414 12.86 23.02 -10.93
N HIS A 415 13.37 23.77 -9.96
CA HIS A 415 13.49 23.31 -8.59
C HIS A 415 12.10 23.00 -7.99
N LEU A 416 11.15 23.95 -8.06
CA LEU A 416 9.77 23.74 -7.56
C LEU A 416 9.05 22.57 -8.24
N MET A 417 9.31 22.37 -9.54
CA MET A 417 8.80 21.24 -10.28
C MET A 417 9.30 19.92 -9.67
N PHE A 418 10.60 19.80 -9.37
CA PHE A 418 11.16 18.59 -8.77
C PHE A 418 10.72 18.38 -7.31
N GLU A 419 10.60 19.44 -6.51
CA GLU A 419 10.01 19.34 -5.16
C GLU A 419 8.59 18.76 -5.22
N THR A 420 7.76 19.31 -6.09
CA THR A 420 6.36 18.87 -6.26
C THR A 420 6.29 17.44 -6.80
N THR A 421 7.23 17.08 -7.67
CA THR A 421 7.35 15.74 -8.22
C THR A 421 7.74 14.72 -7.13
N ALA A 422 8.71 15.06 -6.27
CA ALA A 422 9.09 14.23 -5.13
C ALA A 422 7.95 14.11 -4.11
N SER A 423 7.27 15.23 -3.83
CA SER A 423 6.12 15.29 -2.92
C SER A 423 4.95 14.45 -3.43
N ALA A 424 4.65 14.49 -4.73
CA ALA A 424 3.64 13.63 -5.33
C ALA A 424 4.00 12.15 -5.19
N LEU A 425 5.27 11.77 -5.40
CA LEU A 425 5.69 10.39 -5.18
C LEU A 425 5.59 9.97 -3.71
N GLY A 426 5.97 10.85 -2.77
CA GLY A 426 5.83 10.64 -1.34
C GLY A 426 4.37 10.48 -0.90
N ALA A 427 3.46 11.28 -1.46
CA ALA A 427 2.02 11.19 -1.23
C ALA A 427 1.39 9.91 -1.78
N ALA A 428 1.92 9.41 -2.91
CA ALA A 428 1.50 8.11 -3.44
C ALA A 428 2.04 6.91 -2.64
N ALA A 429 3.09 7.11 -1.84
CA ALA A 429 3.71 6.04 -1.08
C ALA A 429 2.87 5.59 0.14
N GLY A 430 3.20 4.41 0.67
CA GLY A 430 2.58 3.90 1.89
C GLY A 430 3.01 4.70 3.14
N LYS A 431 2.28 4.58 4.25
CA LYS A 431 2.58 5.31 5.49
C LYS A 431 3.70 4.68 6.34
N GLU A 432 4.13 3.46 6.05
CA GLU A 432 4.99 2.67 6.96
C GLU A 432 6.38 2.38 6.40
N ASP A 433 6.48 2.00 5.13
CA ASP A 433 7.77 1.65 4.54
C ASP A 433 8.44 2.89 3.92
N PRO A 434 9.73 3.14 4.20
CA PRO A 434 10.49 4.18 3.52
C PRO A 434 10.56 3.94 2.01
N LEU A 435 10.58 5.00 1.21
CA LEU A 435 10.88 4.85 -0.21
C LEU A 435 12.36 4.47 -0.41
N SER A 436 12.60 3.49 -1.29
CA SER A 436 13.95 3.09 -1.69
C SER A 436 14.30 3.56 -3.11
N VAL A 437 15.61 3.67 -3.40
CA VAL A 437 16.11 3.97 -4.75
C VAL A 437 15.59 2.94 -5.76
N ASP A 438 15.60 1.66 -5.41
CA ASP A 438 15.09 0.59 -6.27
C ASP A 438 13.60 0.77 -6.61
N ALA A 439 12.79 1.18 -5.62
CA ALA A 439 11.37 1.44 -5.85
C ALA A 439 11.17 2.56 -6.88
N VAL A 440 11.92 3.66 -6.77
CA VAL A 440 11.84 4.79 -7.71
C VAL A 440 12.33 4.40 -9.10
N VAL A 441 13.44 3.66 -9.21
CA VAL A 441 13.95 3.21 -10.51
C VAL A 441 12.95 2.26 -11.19
N PHE A 442 12.32 1.37 -10.43
CA PHE A 442 11.27 0.51 -10.96
C PHE A 442 10.08 1.34 -11.48
N ILE A 443 9.56 2.26 -10.68
CA ILE A 443 8.44 3.14 -11.04
C ILE A 443 8.77 3.91 -12.31
N ASN A 444 9.98 4.47 -12.40
CA ASN A 444 10.45 5.17 -13.59
C ASN A 444 10.48 4.29 -14.82
N THR A 445 10.85 3.02 -14.67
CA THR A 445 10.86 2.08 -15.78
C THR A 445 9.44 1.73 -16.24
N VAL A 446 8.54 1.43 -15.29
CA VAL A 446 7.13 1.11 -15.58
C VAL A 446 6.39 2.27 -16.26
N LEU A 447 6.67 3.51 -15.83
CA LEU A 447 6.04 4.71 -16.39
C LEU A 447 6.67 5.18 -17.70
N GLY A 448 7.71 4.49 -18.17
CA GLY A 448 8.50 4.88 -19.34
C GLY A 448 9.14 6.26 -19.15
N ILE A 449 9.57 6.57 -17.93
CA ILE A 449 10.47 7.69 -17.60
C ILE A 449 11.91 7.24 -17.87
N ASN A 450 12.29 6.00 -17.52
CA ASN A 450 13.49 5.40 -18.06
C ASN A 450 13.22 4.93 -19.50
N GLU A 451 14.12 5.25 -20.42
CA GLU A 451 14.06 4.94 -21.85
C GLU A 451 14.93 3.71 -22.17
N LEU A 452 14.65 2.58 -21.51
CA LEU A 452 15.45 1.35 -21.65
C LEU A 452 15.15 0.53 -22.93
N GLY A 453 14.22 0.99 -23.77
CA GLY A 453 13.74 0.27 -24.96
C GLY A 453 12.53 -0.62 -24.66
N ASP A 454 12.29 -1.61 -25.53
CA ASP A 454 11.20 -2.58 -25.35
C ASP A 454 11.55 -3.54 -24.19
N VAL A 455 11.09 -3.20 -22.99
CA VAL A 455 11.19 -4.07 -21.82
C VAL A 455 9.97 -4.97 -21.80
N SER A 456 10.16 -6.30 -21.77
CA SER A 456 9.02 -7.19 -21.67
C SER A 456 8.35 -7.01 -20.31
N PRO A 457 7.00 -7.02 -20.22
CA PRO A 457 6.32 -6.96 -18.92
C PRO A 457 6.77 -8.08 -17.98
N GLN A 458 7.12 -9.25 -18.52
CA GLN A 458 7.64 -10.38 -17.75
C GLN A 458 9.02 -10.09 -17.12
N ASP A 459 9.89 -9.32 -17.79
CA ASP A 459 11.18 -8.90 -17.23
C ASP A 459 11.03 -7.74 -16.23
N LEU A 460 9.94 -6.96 -16.31
CA LEU A 460 9.59 -5.93 -15.32
C LEU A 460 8.90 -6.53 -14.08
N TYR A 461 8.06 -7.54 -14.26
CA TYR A 461 7.33 -8.20 -13.17
C TYR A 461 8.10 -9.35 -12.52
N GLY A 462 9.31 -9.64 -13.01
CA GLY A 462 10.26 -10.56 -12.39
C GLY A 462 10.71 -10.11 -11.01
N ASP A 463 11.56 -10.92 -10.37
CA ASP A 463 11.94 -10.73 -8.98
C ASP A 463 12.55 -9.34 -8.75
N LEU A 464 11.81 -8.52 -7.99
CA LEU A 464 12.16 -7.14 -7.75
C LEU A 464 13.15 -7.12 -6.60
N TRP A 465 14.45 -7.24 -6.90
CA TRP A 465 15.49 -7.27 -5.86
C TRP A 465 16.02 -5.88 -5.53
N VAL A 466 16.42 -5.69 -4.27
CA VAL A 466 17.22 -4.53 -3.87
C VAL A 466 18.59 -4.67 -4.51
N LEU A 467 18.99 -3.72 -5.35
CA LEU A 467 20.23 -3.82 -6.12
C LEU A 467 21.26 -2.80 -5.63
N LYS A 468 22.53 -3.19 -5.71
CA LYS A 468 23.63 -2.23 -5.59
C LYS A 468 23.64 -1.34 -6.82
N ARG A 469 23.52 -0.02 -6.63
CA ARG A 469 23.43 0.99 -7.69
C ARG A 469 24.50 2.06 -7.56
N ASP A 470 24.76 2.75 -8.66
CA ASP A 470 25.54 3.99 -8.65
C ASP A 470 24.71 5.20 -8.20
N GLU A 471 25.35 6.36 -8.14
CA GLU A 471 24.75 7.63 -7.71
C GLU A 471 23.55 8.09 -8.56
N ASN A 472 23.38 7.53 -9.77
CA ASN A 472 22.27 7.83 -10.67
C ASN A 472 21.20 6.72 -10.70
N GLY A 473 21.33 5.72 -9.83
CA GLY A 473 20.39 4.60 -9.74
C GLY A 473 20.60 3.54 -10.82
N VAL A 474 21.72 3.53 -11.55
CA VAL A 474 22.04 2.48 -12.52
C VAL A 474 22.57 1.25 -11.77
N PRO A 475 22.05 0.03 -12.04
CA PRO A 475 22.57 -1.18 -11.40
C PRO A 475 24.06 -1.40 -11.68
N LEU A 476 24.83 -1.63 -10.62
CA LEU A 476 26.20 -2.13 -10.75
C LEU A 476 26.16 -3.59 -11.20
N LYS A 477 27.13 -3.94 -12.05
CA LYS A 477 27.27 -5.29 -12.60
C LYS A 477 28.54 -5.94 -12.06
N ASP A 478 28.47 -7.24 -11.83
CA ASP A 478 29.61 -8.07 -11.49
C ASP A 478 30.47 -8.40 -12.73
N ASP A 479 31.54 -9.18 -12.52
CA ASP A 479 32.46 -9.62 -13.57
C ASP A 479 31.79 -10.50 -14.66
N LEU A 480 30.64 -11.09 -14.36
CA LEU A 480 29.83 -11.88 -15.29
C LEU A 480 28.84 -11.02 -16.09
N GLY A 481 28.72 -9.73 -15.75
CA GLY A 481 27.76 -8.80 -16.33
C GLY A 481 26.36 -8.90 -15.72
N CYS A 482 26.21 -9.59 -14.59
CA CYS A 482 24.99 -9.73 -13.82
C CYS A 482 24.81 -8.58 -12.83
N VAL A 483 23.56 -8.20 -12.58
CA VAL A 483 23.24 -7.22 -11.52
C VAL A 483 23.62 -7.78 -10.15
N MET A 484 23.95 -6.91 -9.20
CA MET A 484 24.38 -7.30 -7.86
C MET A 484 23.25 -7.08 -6.83
N PRO A 485 22.49 -8.11 -6.43
CA PRO A 485 21.46 -7.97 -5.39
C PRO A 485 22.10 -7.79 -4.02
N VAL A 486 21.54 -6.93 -3.19
CA VAL A 486 21.97 -6.74 -1.80
C VAL A 486 21.41 -7.88 -0.95
N ALA A 487 22.25 -8.45 -0.09
CA ALA A 487 21.88 -9.56 0.78
C ALA A 487 21.10 -9.06 2.03
N SER A 488 20.09 -9.82 2.46
CA SER A 488 19.29 -9.51 3.66
C SER A 488 20.08 -9.53 4.96
N GLU A 489 21.19 -10.27 4.96
CA GLU A 489 22.19 -10.30 6.01
C GLU A 489 23.56 -10.60 5.38
N PRO A 490 24.68 -10.23 6.04
CA PRO A 490 26.02 -10.47 5.50
C PRO A 490 26.27 -11.96 5.26
N ILE A 491 26.65 -12.30 4.02
CA ILE A 491 26.93 -13.68 3.61
C ILE A 491 28.40 -14.00 3.89
N VAL A 492 28.64 -15.09 4.63
CA VAL A 492 29.98 -15.51 5.02
C VAL A 492 30.42 -16.71 4.19
N ILE A 493 31.31 -16.50 3.22
CA ILE A 493 31.83 -17.56 2.34
C ILE A 493 33.25 -17.91 2.74
N THR A 494 33.56 -19.21 2.84
CA THR A 494 34.94 -19.68 3.02
C THR A 494 35.57 -19.97 1.67
N VAL A 495 36.57 -19.18 1.28
CA VAL A 495 37.29 -19.28 0.01
C VAL A 495 38.72 -19.75 0.28
N ILE A 496 39.26 -20.65 -0.54
CA ILE A 496 40.64 -21.09 -0.40
C ILE A 496 41.55 -20.07 -1.08
N ASP A 497 42.49 -19.47 -0.35
CA ASP A 497 43.43 -18.50 -0.90
C ASP A 497 44.47 -19.16 -1.84
N GLU A 498 45.28 -18.33 -2.51
CA GLU A 498 46.32 -18.79 -3.44
C GLU A 498 47.37 -19.72 -2.80
N ASN A 499 47.43 -19.76 -1.46
CA ASN A 499 48.35 -20.61 -0.69
C ASN A 499 47.68 -21.90 -0.19
N GLY A 500 46.39 -22.11 -0.46
CA GLY A 500 45.65 -23.28 -0.01
C GLY A 500 45.04 -23.14 1.39
N GLU A 501 45.03 -21.95 1.98
CA GLU A 501 44.46 -21.69 3.31
C GLU A 501 43.01 -21.17 3.20
N PRO A 502 42.08 -21.64 4.04
CA PRO A 502 40.71 -21.13 4.06
C PRO A 502 40.69 -19.70 4.61
N GLN A 503 40.17 -18.77 3.81
CA GLN A 503 39.84 -17.40 4.21
C GLN A 503 38.34 -17.19 4.20
N THR A 504 37.85 -16.52 5.23
CA THR A 504 36.45 -16.10 5.31
C THR A 504 36.29 -14.74 4.64
N ILE A 505 35.42 -14.66 3.65
CA ILE A 505 35.03 -13.42 2.98
C ILE A 505 33.58 -13.14 3.35
N GLU A 506 33.33 -11.95 3.86
CA GLU A 506 32.00 -11.42 4.12
C GLU A 506 31.54 -10.64 2.88
N MET A 507 30.33 -10.92 2.41
CA MET A 507 29.73 -10.32 1.22
C MET A 507 28.39 -9.71 1.56
N ASP A 508 28.20 -8.45 1.16
CA ASP A 508 26.93 -7.72 1.31
C ASP A 508 25.99 -7.95 0.12
N THR A 509 26.37 -8.79 -0.85
CA THR A 509 25.61 -9.03 -2.08
C THR A 509 25.45 -10.51 -2.35
N VAL A 510 24.29 -10.88 -2.90
CA VAL A 510 23.98 -12.26 -3.28
C VAL A 510 24.81 -12.68 -4.49
N PRO A 511 25.55 -13.82 -4.42
CA PRO A 511 26.29 -14.32 -5.57
C PRO A 511 25.36 -14.70 -6.72
N MET A 512 25.71 -14.28 -7.95
CA MET A 512 24.93 -14.54 -9.16
C MET A 512 25.66 -15.50 -10.11
N MET A 513 24.89 -16.25 -10.90
CA MET A 513 25.38 -17.11 -11.97
C MET A 513 24.58 -16.92 -13.25
N LEU A 514 25.20 -17.20 -14.39
CA LEU A 514 24.53 -17.25 -15.69
C LEU A 514 23.91 -18.64 -15.88
N GLU A 515 22.59 -18.69 -15.92
CA GLU A 515 21.82 -19.89 -16.22
C GLU A 515 21.40 -19.89 -17.69
N GLU A 516 21.57 -21.03 -18.36
CA GLU A 516 21.15 -21.22 -19.76
C GLU A 516 19.65 -21.51 -19.82
N TYR A 517 18.90 -20.63 -20.46
CA TYR A 517 17.46 -20.78 -20.66
C TYR A 517 17.14 -21.58 -21.94
N MET A 518 15.89 -22.03 -22.05
CA MET A 518 15.41 -22.95 -23.10
C MET A 518 15.63 -22.47 -24.55
N ASP A 519 15.95 -21.20 -24.76
CA ASP A 519 16.20 -20.55 -26.06
C ASP A 519 17.69 -20.28 -26.36
N GLY A 520 18.60 -20.76 -25.49
CA GLY A 520 20.04 -20.52 -25.61
C GLY A 520 20.48 -19.10 -25.23
N LEU A 521 19.59 -18.31 -24.61
CA LEU A 521 19.94 -17.07 -23.94
C LEU A 521 20.36 -17.36 -22.49
N PHE A 522 21.30 -16.56 -21.98
CA PHE A 522 21.74 -16.65 -20.58
C PHE A 522 21.02 -15.58 -19.76
N LYS A 523 20.40 -15.98 -18.65
CA LYS A 523 19.84 -15.06 -17.64
C LYS A 523 20.65 -15.14 -16.35
N CYS A 524 20.68 -14.04 -15.61
CA CYS A 524 21.30 -14.01 -14.29
C CYS A 524 20.33 -14.59 -13.26
N ALA A 525 20.79 -15.57 -12.50
CA ALA A 525 20.05 -16.21 -11.41
C ALA A 525 20.94 -16.25 -10.15
N PRO A 526 20.36 -16.23 -8.93
CA PRO A 526 21.13 -16.43 -7.72
C PRO A 526 21.83 -17.79 -7.75
N VAL A 527 23.01 -17.87 -7.17
CA VAL A 527 23.68 -19.16 -7.00
C VAL A 527 22.84 -20.06 -6.10
N ILE A 528 22.65 -21.31 -6.50
CA ILE A 528 21.86 -22.30 -5.75
C ILE A 528 22.34 -22.39 -4.29
N GLY A 529 21.41 -22.29 -3.35
CA GLY A 529 21.63 -22.25 -1.90
C GLY A 529 21.78 -20.84 -1.31
N TYR A 530 21.68 -19.78 -2.12
CA TYR A 530 21.72 -18.39 -1.67
C TYR A 530 20.44 -17.60 -2.01
N GLU A 531 19.40 -18.28 -2.52
CA GLU A 531 18.12 -17.68 -2.89
C GLU A 531 17.45 -16.98 -1.69
N ASP A 532 17.63 -17.52 -0.48
CA ASP A 532 17.01 -17.02 0.75
C ASP A 532 17.60 -15.70 1.26
N TYR A 533 18.78 -15.31 0.75
CA TYR A 533 19.45 -14.06 1.12
C TYR A 533 19.02 -12.88 0.26
N VAL A 534 18.19 -13.10 -0.76
CA VAL A 534 17.79 -12.02 -1.67
C VAL A 534 16.73 -11.14 -1.02
N MET A 535 16.98 -9.83 -0.97
CA MET A 535 15.99 -8.86 -0.53
C MET A 535 15.08 -8.43 -1.68
N GLU A 536 13.77 -8.58 -1.49
CA GLU A 536 12.78 -8.00 -2.40
C GLU A 536 12.54 -6.52 -2.07
N VAL A 537 12.21 -5.73 -3.08
CA VAL A 537 11.86 -4.32 -2.95
C VAL A 537 10.40 -4.21 -2.55
N GLU A 538 10.15 -3.55 -1.43
CA GLU A 538 8.79 -3.33 -0.92
C GLU A 538 8.20 -2.08 -1.57
N MET A 539 7.15 -2.28 -2.37
CA MET A 539 6.51 -1.17 -3.11
C MET A 539 5.24 -0.65 -2.43
N GLY A 540 4.72 -1.34 -1.41
CA GLY A 540 3.47 -0.97 -0.75
C GLY A 540 2.36 -0.55 -1.73
N ARG A 541 1.86 0.69 -1.57
CA ARG A 541 0.83 1.31 -2.43
C ARG A 541 1.31 1.62 -3.84
N LEU A 542 2.61 1.87 -4.03
CA LEU A 542 3.20 2.24 -5.33
C LEU A 542 3.11 1.10 -6.34
N ASN A 543 2.80 -0.12 -5.92
CA ASN A 543 2.55 -1.23 -6.83
C ASN A 543 1.38 -0.97 -7.80
N CYS A 544 0.48 -0.01 -7.49
CA CYS A 544 -0.60 0.41 -8.39
C CYS A 544 -0.09 0.92 -9.75
N VAL A 545 1.17 1.37 -9.83
CA VAL A 545 1.84 1.82 -11.06
C VAL A 545 1.84 0.76 -12.15
N ARG A 546 1.85 -0.53 -11.80
CA ARG A 546 1.89 -1.65 -12.76
C ARG A 546 0.69 -1.69 -13.69
N SER A 547 -0.47 -1.20 -13.23
CA SER A 547 -1.67 -1.06 -14.05
C SER A 547 -1.47 -0.16 -15.27
N HIS A 548 -0.47 0.72 -15.24
CA HIS A 548 -0.13 1.60 -16.37
C HIS A 548 0.37 0.84 -17.60
N LEU A 549 1.15 -0.25 -17.41
CA LEU A 549 1.71 -1.01 -18.53
C LEU A 549 0.62 -1.68 -19.35
N ASN A 550 -0.38 -2.22 -18.65
CA ASN A 550 -1.49 -2.94 -19.29
C ASN A 550 -2.62 -1.97 -19.71
N ASN A 551 -2.74 -0.82 -19.04
CA ASN A 551 -3.68 0.24 -19.39
C ASN A 551 -3.06 1.65 -19.25
N PRO A 552 -2.42 2.19 -20.31
CA PRO A 552 -1.87 3.54 -20.26
C PRO A 552 -2.95 4.63 -20.14
N GLY A 553 -4.19 4.36 -20.58
CA GLY A 553 -5.32 5.27 -20.52
C GLY A 553 -5.81 5.57 -19.10
N LYS A 554 -5.60 4.65 -18.15
CA LYS A 554 -5.95 4.87 -16.73
C LYS A 554 -5.20 6.06 -16.13
N MET A 555 -3.91 6.20 -16.43
CA MET A 555 -3.10 7.32 -15.93
C MET A 555 -3.52 8.65 -16.57
N ASP A 556 -3.84 8.61 -17.86
CA ASP A 556 -4.36 9.75 -18.60
C ASP A 556 -5.71 10.23 -18.03
N LYS A 557 -6.58 9.29 -17.61
CA LYS A 557 -7.86 9.61 -16.94
C LYS A 557 -7.64 10.31 -15.60
N HIS A 558 -6.78 9.78 -14.73
CA HIS A 558 -6.54 10.42 -13.43
C HIS A 558 -5.87 11.78 -13.57
N LEU A 559 -4.96 11.96 -14.54
CA LEU A 559 -4.40 13.27 -14.83
C LEU A 559 -5.47 14.25 -15.34
N TYR A 560 -6.40 13.77 -16.17
CA TYR A 560 -7.54 14.56 -16.63
C TYR A 560 -8.45 15.00 -15.47
N GLU A 561 -8.74 14.11 -14.52
CA GLU A 561 -9.51 14.43 -13.30
C GLU A 561 -8.81 15.50 -12.45
N VAL A 562 -7.49 15.36 -12.24
CA VAL A 562 -6.66 16.35 -11.54
C VAL A 562 -6.72 17.72 -12.21
N VAL A 563 -6.48 17.80 -13.53
CA VAL A 563 -6.48 19.09 -14.25
C VAL A 563 -7.87 19.73 -14.26
N ASN A 564 -8.94 18.94 -14.32
CA ASN A 564 -10.29 19.47 -14.18
C ASN A 564 -10.56 20.05 -12.79
N ARG A 565 -10.11 19.37 -11.73
CA ARG A 565 -10.22 19.89 -10.35
C ARG A 565 -9.40 21.17 -10.17
N ILE A 566 -8.19 21.22 -10.72
CA ILE A 566 -7.36 22.43 -10.80
C ILE A 566 -8.13 23.58 -11.47
N ASN A 567 -8.81 23.32 -12.58
CA ASN A 567 -9.57 24.34 -13.32
C ASN A 567 -10.87 24.77 -12.63
N ALA A 568 -11.43 23.90 -11.78
CA ALA A 568 -12.63 24.18 -10.99
C ALA A 568 -12.32 24.88 -9.66
N ALA A 569 -11.07 24.79 -9.18
CA ALA A 569 -10.64 25.38 -7.93
C ALA A 569 -10.71 26.93 -7.97
N VAL A 570 -10.94 27.54 -6.82
CA VAL A 570 -10.86 28.99 -6.64
C VAL A 570 -9.42 29.44 -6.42
N ALA A 571 -8.63 28.63 -5.72
CA ALA A 571 -7.22 28.86 -5.45
C ALA A 571 -6.44 27.53 -5.46
N ILE A 572 -5.12 27.62 -5.62
CA ILE A 572 -4.22 26.48 -5.67
C ILE A 572 -2.98 26.83 -4.87
N LYS A 573 -2.61 25.96 -3.92
CA LYS A 573 -1.42 26.12 -3.06
C LYS A 573 -0.70 24.79 -2.86
N ARG A 574 0.38 24.81 -2.07
CA ARG A 574 1.07 23.60 -1.59
C ARG A 574 0.91 23.48 -0.08
N ASP A 575 0.82 22.26 0.43
CA ASP A 575 0.88 22.00 1.87
C ASP A 575 2.34 21.86 2.38
N LEU A 576 2.49 21.60 3.68
CA LEU A 576 3.78 21.39 4.35
C LEU A 576 4.62 20.27 3.74
N SER A 577 3.97 19.28 3.13
CA SER A 577 4.65 18.15 2.49
C SER A 577 4.97 18.39 1.01
N GLY A 578 4.53 19.53 0.46
CA GLY A 578 4.68 19.91 -0.94
C GLY A 578 3.58 19.36 -1.87
N ARG A 579 2.51 18.74 -1.33
CA ARG A 579 1.36 18.27 -2.14
C ARG A 579 0.58 19.46 -2.70
N ILE A 580 -0.04 19.27 -3.86
CA ILE A 580 -0.97 20.26 -4.43
C ILE A 580 -2.27 20.24 -3.61
N VAL A 581 -2.68 21.43 -3.16
CA VAL A 581 -3.94 21.66 -2.43
C VAL A 581 -4.84 22.56 -3.28
N LEU A 582 -6.09 22.15 -3.40
CA LEU A 582 -7.11 22.83 -4.19
C LEU A 582 -8.15 23.44 -3.25
N THR A 583 -8.35 24.75 -3.35
CA THR A 583 -9.42 25.45 -2.62
C THR A 583 -10.70 25.43 -3.45
N SER A 584 -11.78 24.92 -2.89
CA SER A 584 -13.10 24.83 -3.52
C SER A 584 -14.18 25.51 -2.68
N GLU A 585 -15.29 25.88 -3.31
CA GLU A 585 -16.47 26.42 -2.63
C GLU A 585 -17.40 25.28 -2.19
N GLU A 586 -17.60 25.14 -0.88
CA GLU A 586 -18.55 24.21 -0.29
C GLU A 586 -19.82 24.94 0.18
N ASN A 587 -20.98 24.48 -0.26
CA ASN A 587 -22.26 25.00 0.18
C ASN A 587 -22.62 24.44 1.56
N VAL A 588 -22.93 25.34 2.49
CA VAL A 588 -23.47 25.00 3.81
C VAL A 588 -24.99 24.99 3.72
N TYR A 589 -25.63 23.90 4.17
CA TYR A 589 -27.08 23.71 4.11
C TYR A 589 -27.71 23.82 5.51
N ASP A 590 -28.94 24.33 5.58
CA ASP A 590 -29.76 24.23 6.80
C ASP A 590 -30.43 22.85 6.98
N GLU A 591 -31.13 22.66 8.10
CA GLU A 591 -31.90 21.43 8.41
C GLU A 591 -32.99 21.10 7.37
N PHE A 592 -33.30 22.03 6.45
CA PHE A 592 -34.28 21.88 5.38
C PHE A 592 -33.63 21.70 3.99
N GLY A 593 -32.29 21.60 3.92
CA GLY A 593 -31.55 21.40 2.67
C GLY A 593 -31.43 22.66 1.80
N THR A 594 -31.59 23.86 2.38
CA THR A 594 -31.39 25.14 1.67
C THR A 594 -29.97 25.65 1.90
N ILE A 595 -29.31 26.13 0.84
CA ILE A 595 -27.97 26.74 0.96
C ILE A 595 -28.09 28.03 1.76
N ILE A 596 -27.40 28.09 2.91
CA ILE A 596 -27.36 29.23 3.82
C ILE A 596 -26.06 30.03 3.72
N ASP A 597 -24.96 29.37 3.37
CA ASP A 597 -23.66 30.00 3.19
C ASP A 597 -22.79 29.19 2.21
N THR A 598 -21.68 29.77 1.77
CA THR A 598 -20.67 29.08 0.98
C THR A 598 -19.32 29.35 1.61
N ARG A 599 -18.62 28.30 2.05
CA ARG A 599 -17.29 28.39 2.66
C ARG A 599 -16.22 27.88 1.70
N LEU A 600 -15.00 28.37 1.87
CA LEU A 600 -13.84 27.82 1.16
C LEU A 600 -13.32 26.62 1.93
N VAL A 601 -13.06 25.52 1.20
CA VAL A 601 -12.51 24.28 1.75
C VAL A 601 -11.30 23.89 0.93
N ASP A 602 -10.21 23.61 1.61
CA ASP A 602 -8.98 23.12 1.02
C ASP A 602 -8.98 21.59 0.98
N ALA A 603 -8.57 21.02 -0.15
CA ALA A 603 -8.43 19.58 -0.29
C ALA A 603 -7.12 19.25 -1.01
N ALA A 604 -6.24 18.53 -0.32
CA ALA A 604 -5.04 17.98 -0.92
C ALA A 604 -5.38 16.92 -1.98
N ILE A 605 -4.54 16.82 -3.02
CA ILE A 605 -4.57 15.67 -3.93
C ILE A 605 -3.93 14.50 -3.19
N ASP A 606 -4.75 13.57 -2.69
CA ASP A 606 -4.31 12.47 -1.83
C ASP A 606 -4.45 11.07 -2.47
N SER A 607 -5.07 10.98 -3.65
CA SER A 607 -5.14 9.71 -4.37
C SER A 607 -3.75 9.29 -4.88
N PRO A 608 -3.29 8.05 -4.61
CA PRO A 608 -2.00 7.58 -5.12
C PRO A 608 -1.93 7.63 -6.65
N MET A 609 -3.02 7.30 -7.34
CA MET A 609 -3.01 7.25 -8.79
C MET A 609 -3.00 8.65 -9.41
N GLU A 610 -3.68 9.62 -8.78
CA GLU A 610 -3.60 11.03 -9.17
C GLU A 610 -2.17 11.56 -8.96
N ASN A 611 -1.57 11.26 -7.82
CA ASN A 611 -0.19 11.66 -7.50
C ASN A 611 0.86 11.01 -8.42
N ILE A 612 0.72 9.73 -8.75
CA ILE A 612 1.59 9.06 -9.74
C ILE A 612 1.37 9.64 -11.14
N ALA A 613 0.15 10.06 -11.49
CA ALA A 613 -0.13 10.72 -12.76
C ALA A 613 0.57 12.09 -12.85
N ILE A 614 0.52 12.88 -11.77
CA ILE A 614 1.26 14.15 -11.63
C ILE A 614 2.77 13.90 -11.75
N TYR A 615 3.30 12.95 -10.97
CA TYR A 615 4.71 12.54 -11.00
C TYR A 615 5.17 12.23 -12.44
N ARG A 616 4.43 11.37 -13.14
CA ARG A 616 4.73 11.00 -14.53
C ARG A 616 4.71 12.20 -15.47
N ALA A 617 3.69 13.05 -15.38
CA ALA A 617 3.53 14.20 -16.26
C ALA A 617 4.69 15.18 -16.12
N LEU A 618 5.05 15.53 -14.88
CA LEU A 618 6.16 16.43 -14.57
C LEU A 618 7.52 15.81 -14.95
N MET A 619 7.76 14.53 -14.62
CA MET A 619 9.02 13.87 -14.98
C MET A 619 9.21 13.74 -16.49
N LYS A 620 8.15 13.50 -17.29
CA LYS A 620 8.29 13.31 -18.74
C LYS A 620 8.27 14.62 -19.52
N SER A 621 7.41 15.55 -19.14
CA SER A 621 7.12 16.75 -19.94
C SER A 621 7.47 18.06 -19.26
N GLY A 622 7.70 18.03 -17.94
CA GLY A 622 7.92 19.21 -17.12
C GLY A 622 6.66 20.04 -16.86
N THR A 623 5.48 19.62 -17.34
CA THR A 623 4.21 20.35 -17.21
C THR A 623 3.05 19.37 -17.02
N LEU A 624 1.87 19.84 -16.63
CA LEU A 624 0.64 19.06 -16.63
C LEU A 624 -0.15 19.22 -17.94
N GLU A 625 0.19 20.19 -18.80
CA GLU A 625 -0.47 20.42 -20.10
C GLU A 625 0.01 19.43 -21.19
N VAL A 626 -0.25 18.14 -20.95
CA VAL A 626 0.20 17.03 -21.82
C VAL A 626 -0.93 16.48 -22.69
N PRO A 627 -0.63 15.85 -23.84
CA PRO A 627 -1.61 15.09 -24.59
C PRO A 627 -2.09 13.87 -23.78
N VAL A 628 -3.39 13.70 -23.70
CA VAL A 628 -4.05 12.55 -23.05
C VAL A 628 -5.05 11.90 -23.99
N THR A 629 -5.31 10.61 -23.75
CA THR A 629 -6.41 9.87 -24.38
C THR A 629 -7.38 9.43 -23.31
N VAL A 630 -8.60 10.00 -23.30
CA VAL A 630 -9.64 9.66 -22.32
C VAL A 630 -10.91 9.23 -23.01
N ASN A 631 -11.63 8.29 -22.39
CA ASN A 631 -12.95 7.88 -22.84
C ASN A 631 -13.99 8.80 -22.20
N ILE A 632 -14.72 9.56 -23.01
CA ILE A 632 -15.80 10.44 -22.58
C ILE A 632 -17.07 9.95 -23.27
N ASP A 633 -18.06 9.54 -22.48
CA ASP A 633 -19.36 9.02 -22.96
C ASP A 633 -19.22 7.85 -23.97
N GLY A 634 -18.28 6.94 -23.72
CA GLY A 634 -18.04 5.77 -24.59
C GLY A 634 -17.16 6.04 -25.82
N VAL A 635 -16.68 7.27 -26.01
CA VAL A 635 -15.83 7.64 -27.15
C VAL A 635 -14.43 8.03 -26.66
N LYS A 636 -13.40 7.35 -27.18
CA LYS A 636 -11.99 7.73 -26.96
C LYS A 636 -11.67 9.04 -27.66
N GLN A 637 -11.37 10.08 -26.88
CA GLN A 637 -10.98 11.40 -27.36
C GLN A 637 -9.51 11.67 -27.03
N LYS A 638 -8.78 12.22 -28.00
CA LYS A 638 -7.38 12.66 -27.83
C LYS A 638 -7.32 14.18 -27.87
N PHE A 639 -6.79 14.79 -26.82
CA PHE A 639 -6.59 16.23 -26.74
C PHE A 639 -5.46 16.55 -25.75
N THR A 640 -5.00 17.80 -25.76
CA THR A 640 -4.00 18.29 -24.80
C THR A 640 -4.72 18.90 -23.62
N LEU A 641 -4.36 18.47 -22.41
CA LEU A 641 -4.84 19.09 -21.18
C LEU A 641 -4.44 20.57 -21.15
N ALA A 642 -5.32 21.41 -20.63
CA ALA A 642 -5.07 22.84 -20.51
C ALA A 642 -5.47 23.31 -19.11
N ILE A 643 -4.56 24.00 -18.44
CA ILE A 643 -4.85 24.69 -17.19
C ILE A 643 -5.43 26.06 -17.55
N THR A 644 -6.73 26.23 -17.33
CA THR A 644 -7.47 27.46 -17.65
C THR A 644 -7.39 28.52 -16.55
N GLN A 645 -6.74 28.20 -15.43
CA GLN A 645 -6.54 29.16 -14.35
C GLN A 645 -5.75 30.38 -14.81
N PRO A 646 -6.09 31.60 -14.33
CA PRO A 646 -5.32 32.80 -14.63
C PRO A 646 -3.89 32.67 -14.13
N ASP A 647 -2.90 33.13 -14.91
CA ASP A 647 -1.49 33.10 -14.50
C ASP A 647 -1.26 33.81 -13.16
N ALA A 648 -2.02 34.87 -12.86
CA ALA A 648 -1.95 35.55 -11.57
C ALA A 648 -2.35 34.66 -10.36
N VAL A 649 -3.25 33.68 -10.56
CA VAL A 649 -3.63 32.70 -9.52
C VAL A 649 -2.51 31.68 -9.34
N LEU A 650 -1.91 31.21 -10.44
CA LEU A 650 -0.79 30.27 -10.39
C LEU A 650 0.48 30.92 -9.80
N ASP A 651 0.78 32.15 -10.21
CA ASP A 651 1.95 32.90 -9.77
C ASP A 651 1.88 33.28 -8.29
N ALA A 652 0.67 33.46 -7.73
CA ALA A 652 0.47 33.81 -6.32
C ALA A 652 1.16 32.82 -5.37
N HIS A 653 1.22 31.54 -5.74
CA HIS A 653 1.85 30.48 -4.95
C HIS A 653 3.01 29.78 -5.69
N GLY A 654 3.58 30.42 -6.72
CA GLY A 654 4.73 29.87 -7.46
C GLY A 654 4.42 28.63 -8.31
N MET A 655 3.15 28.38 -8.63
CA MET A 655 2.67 27.17 -9.31
C MET A 655 2.65 27.29 -10.84
N ALA A 656 3.22 28.36 -11.40
CA ALA A 656 3.24 28.58 -12.85
C ALA A 656 4.00 27.50 -13.64
N TYR A 657 4.92 26.77 -12.99
CA TYR A 657 5.61 25.63 -13.60
C TYR A 657 4.64 24.49 -13.98
N LEU A 658 3.46 24.38 -13.35
CA LEU A 658 2.44 23.39 -13.75
C LEU A 658 1.97 23.56 -15.20
N LYS A 659 2.08 24.79 -15.72
CA LYS A 659 1.74 25.15 -17.10
C LYS A 659 2.98 25.31 -17.96
N TYR A 660 3.97 26.05 -17.46
CA TYR A 660 5.13 26.50 -18.23
C TYR A 660 6.41 25.71 -17.98
N GLY A 661 6.39 24.73 -17.08
CA GLY A 661 7.52 23.93 -16.63
C GLY A 661 8.70 24.76 -16.13
N ASP A 662 9.89 24.43 -16.62
CA ASP A 662 11.18 25.08 -16.32
C ASP A 662 11.29 26.54 -16.82
N GLY A 663 10.18 27.17 -17.19
CA GLY A 663 10.11 28.52 -17.73
C GLY A 663 10.38 28.61 -19.24
N SER A 664 10.69 27.50 -19.92
CA SER A 664 10.82 27.46 -21.38
C SER A 664 9.45 27.40 -22.07
N ILE A 665 8.74 28.54 -22.06
CA ILE A 665 7.39 28.69 -22.63
C ILE A 665 7.34 28.10 -24.07
N GLY A 666 6.54 27.04 -24.24
CA GLY A 666 6.32 26.36 -25.52
C GLY A 666 7.23 25.15 -25.79
N SER A 667 8.19 24.82 -24.92
CA SER A 667 8.96 23.58 -24.98
C SER A 667 9.47 23.13 -23.60
N PRO A 668 8.59 23.05 -22.57
CA PRO A 668 9.00 22.57 -21.26
C PRO A 668 9.61 21.17 -21.37
N ARG A 669 10.60 20.90 -20.53
CA ARG A 669 11.31 19.62 -20.49
C ARG A 669 11.22 19.02 -19.11
N GLY A 670 10.93 17.72 -19.07
CA GLY A 670 11.02 16.93 -17.85
C GLY A 670 12.46 16.64 -17.44
N ILE A 671 12.67 15.44 -16.91
CA ILE A 671 14.00 14.93 -16.55
C ILE A 671 14.82 14.59 -17.81
N GLY A 672 16.14 14.75 -17.71
CA GLY A 672 17.06 14.30 -18.75
C GLY A 672 17.32 12.80 -18.68
N HIS A 673 18.15 12.28 -19.58
CA HIS A 673 18.52 10.87 -19.63
C HIS A 673 20.00 10.70 -19.90
N HIS A 674 20.58 9.69 -19.27
CA HIS A 674 21.91 9.21 -19.59
C HIS A 674 21.92 8.39 -20.88
N ALA A 675 23.10 8.13 -21.44
CA ALA A 675 23.25 7.37 -22.69
C ALA A 675 22.74 5.92 -22.62
N ASN A 676 22.56 5.38 -21.41
CA ASN A 676 22.00 4.05 -21.15
C ASN A 676 20.46 4.06 -20.95
N GLY A 677 19.80 5.21 -21.13
CA GLY A 677 18.34 5.36 -21.04
C GLY A 677 17.81 5.61 -19.63
N TYR A 678 18.62 5.54 -18.58
CA TYR A 678 18.17 5.89 -17.23
C TYR A 678 17.97 7.40 -17.10
N ALA A 679 16.95 7.78 -16.31
CA ALA A 679 16.72 9.19 -15.98
C ALA A 679 17.93 9.80 -15.26
N ASP A 680 18.27 11.03 -15.63
CA ASP A 680 19.43 11.76 -15.14
C ASP A 680 19.04 12.63 -13.94
N PHE A 681 19.42 12.17 -12.75
CA PHE A 681 19.15 12.85 -11.49
C PHE A 681 20.24 13.85 -11.08
N ALA A 682 21.31 14.05 -11.86
CA ALA A 682 22.41 14.95 -11.51
C ALA A 682 21.97 16.41 -11.25
N GLU A 683 20.80 16.75 -11.78
CA GLU A 683 19.97 17.92 -11.51
C GLU A 683 19.77 18.22 -10.02
N ILE A 684 19.46 17.16 -9.27
CA ILE A 684 18.63 17.19 -8.07
C ILE A 684 19.48 17.17 -6.80
N SER A 685 19.18 18.09 -5.88
CA SER A 685 19.71 18.10 -4.52
C SER A 685 18.58 18.30 -3.51
N HIS A 686 18.72 17.71 -2.33
CA HIS A 686 17.75 17.79 -1.25
C HIS A 686 18.44 18.07 0.08
N CYS A 687 17.94 19.06 0.81
CA CYS A 687 18.46 19.41 2.12
C CYS A 687 17.28 19.65 3.08
N PRO A 688 16.92 18.66 3.91
CA PRO A 688 15.79 18.77 4.83
C PRO A 688 15.90 19.97 5.76
N TRP A 689 17.13 20.28 6.19
CA TRP A 689 17.41 21.48 6.97
C TRP A 689 17.10 22.76 6.19
N ALA A 690 17.43 22.85 4.90
CA ALA A 690 17.13 24.05 4.11
C ALA A 690 15.62 24.24 3.86
N ASP A 691 14.90 23.13 3.73
CA ASP A 691 13.46 23.14 3.44
C ASP A 691 12.63 23.44 4.69
N TYR A 692 13.08 22.96 5.86
CA TYR A 692 12.28 23.01 7.09
C TYR A 692 12.91 23.78 8.25
N ALA A 693 14.23 24.01 8.27
CA ALA A 693 14.91 24.78 9.31
C ALA A 693 15.16 26.23 8.86
N GLY A 694 14.74 27.19 9.69
CA GLY A 694 14.76 28.61 9.35
C GLY A 694 16.16 29.19 9.15
N TRP A 695 16.22 30.30 8.40
CA TRP A 695 17.43 30.96 7.83
C TRP A 695 18.64 31.21 8.75
N ALA A 696 18.54 31.22 10.08
CA ALA A 696 19.72 31.43 10.97
C ALA A 696 19.45 31.11 12.44
N ASP A 697 18.24 30.67 12.75
CA ASP A 697 17.76 30.47 14.11
C ASP A 697 17.03 29.11 14.14
N PRO A 698 17.51 28.13 14.92
CA PRO A 698 16.84 26.84 15.08
C PRO A 698 15.46 26.94 15.75
N PHE A 699 14.97 28.16 16.04
CA PHE A 699 13.62 28.44 16.52
C PHE A 699 12.72 29.18 15.48
N MET A 700 13.18 29.40 14.24
CA MET A 700 12.44 30.13 13.17
C MET A 700 12.15 29.28 11.91
N GLY A 701 12.03 27.96 12.04
CA GLY A 701 11.74 27.05 10.92
C GLY A 701 10.26 26.94 10.54
N VAL A 702 9.96 26.02 9.62
CA VAL A 702 8.59 25.65 9.27
C VAL A 702 7.99 24.92 10.45
N SER A 703 6.95 25.51 11.04
CA SER A 703 6.27 24.90 12.17
C SER A 703 5.08 24.07 11.74
N VAL A 704 4.81 23.03 12.52
CA VAL A 704 3.63 22.19 12.41
C VAL A 704 2.89 22.23 13.74
N ASP A 705 1.57 22.41 13.63
CA ASP A 705 0.67 22.34 14.77
C ASP A 705 0.29 20.88 15.02
N PHE A 706 0.23 20.49 16.28
CA PHE A 706 -0.21 19.17 16.72
C PHE A 706 -0.88 19.28 18.09
N VAL A 707 -1.59 18.23 18.48
CA VAL A 707 -2.30 18.18 19.75
C VAL A 707 -1.55 17.24 20.70
N GLU A 708 -1.29 17.73 21.90
CA GLU A 708 -0.62 17.00 22.97
C GLU A 708 -1.49 16.98 24.22
N ARG A 709 -1.38 15.89 24.99
CA ARG A 709 -2.01 15.76 26.29
C ARG A 709 -1.31 16.66 27.30
N LEU A 710 -2.06 17.49 28.01
CA LEU A 710 -1.57 18.43 29.02
C LEU A 710 -2.04 18.03 30.42
N ASP A 711 -1.22 18.31 31.44
CA ASP A 711 -1.56 18.18 32.86
C ASP A 711 -2.40 19.39 33.37
N GLU A 712 -3.34 19.88 32.57
CA GLU A 712 -4.14 21.08 32.87
C GLU A 712 -5.65 20.79 32.91
N PHE A 713 -6.47 21.84 33.10
CA PHE A 713 -7.93 21.72 33.12
C PHE A 713 -8.49 21.24 31.77
N CYS A 714 -7.86 21.64 30.65
CA CYS A 714 -8.11 21.05 29.36
C CYS A 714 -7.07 19.94 29.13
N PRO A 715 -7.51 18.68 28.96
CA PRO A 715 -6.60 17.53 28.89
C PRO A 715 -5.76 17.52 27.62
N TYR A 716 -6.12 18.31 26.61
CA TYR A 716 -5.33 18.51 25.41
C TYR A 716 -5.22 19.99 25.07
N GLY A 717 -4.11 20.37 24.46
CA GLY A 717 -3.92 21.69 23.90
C GLY A 717 -3.12 21.67 22.62
N ASP A 718 -3.35 22.69 21.80
CA ASP A 718 -2.56 22.95 20.60
C ASP A 718 -1.11 23.21 21.00
N GLN A 719 -0.21 22.46 20.40
CA GLN A 719 1.23 22.66 20.44
C GLN A 719 1.73 22.99 19.05
N ASN A 720 2.90 23.62 19.03
CA ASN A 720 3.60 23.95 17.81
C ASN A 720 5.09 23.65 17.99
N ASP A 721 5.68 22.92 17.05
CA ASP A 721 7.11 22.66 16.98
C ASP A 721 7.56 22.68 15.52
N LEU A 722 8.87 22.69 15.28
CA LEU A 722 9.42 22.71 13.92
C LEU A 722 9.31 21.33 13.27
N VAL A 723 8.89 21.30 12.00
CA VAL A 723 8.87 20.07 11.19
C VAL A 723 10.24 19.39 11.21
N TRP A 724 11.31 20.18 11.10
CA TRP A 724 12.68 19.68 11.07
C TRP A 724 13.07 18.88 12.33
N THR A 725 12.76 19.40 13.52
CA THR A 725 13.09 18.74 14.79
C THR A 725 12.10 17.64 15.13
N ARG A 726 10.80 17.93 14.99
CA ARG A 726 9.70 17.09 15.46
C ARG A 726 9.42 15.91 14.55
N VAL A 727 9.43 16.12 13.24
CA VAL A 727 9.07 15.11 12.23
C VAL A 727 10.32 14.46 11.64
N LEU A 728 11.31 15.28 11.33
CA LEU A 728 12.50 14.86 10.59
C LEU A 728 13.71 14.58 11.50
N GLY A 729 13.54 14.55 12.83
CA GLY A 729 14.60 14.14 13.75
C GLY A 729 15.87 14.99 13.73
N SER A 730 15.80 16.23 13.24
CA SER A 730 16.94 17.12 12.96
C SER A 730 17.90 16.63 11.87
N GLU A 731 17.41 15.86 10.89
CA GLU A 731 18.21 15.37 9.76
C GLU A 731 18.75 16.51 8.89
N VAL A 732 20.05 16.48 8.59
CA VAL A 732 20.74 17.50 7.77
C VAL A 732 20.96 17.04 6.32
N GLY A 733 21.01 15.72 6.09
CA GLY A 733 21.24 15.06 4.80
C GLY A 733 20.80 13.59 4.81
N ALA A 734 21.03 12.86 3.72
CA ALA A 734 20.74 11.43 3.64
C ALA A 734 21.66 10.62 4.58
N ASP A 735 21.12 9.55 5.16
CA ASP A 735 21.82 8.69 6.11
C ASP A 735 23.14 8.14 5.51
N GLY A 736 24.29 8.63 6.00
CA GLY A 736 25.60 8.03 5.72
C GLY A 736 26.76 8.93 5.25
N ASP A 737 26.57 10.19 4.86
CA ASP A 737 27.68 11.02 4.32
C ASP A 737 27.64 12.49 4.80
N ASP A 738 28.38 12.79 5.89
CA ASP A 738 28.70 14.15 6.37
C ASP A 738 27.51 15.14 6.54
N ASP A 739 27.78 16.38 7.01
CA ASP A 739 26.78 17.46 7.14
C ASP A 739 26.32 18.05 5.77
N ASN A 740 26.44 17.30 4.65
CA ASN A 740 26.19 17.82 3.30
C ASN A 740 24.79 17.40 2.77
N PRO A 741 24.14 18.24 1.93
CA PRO A 741 22.91 17.88 1.24
C PRO A 741 23.05 16.59 0.44
N ALA A 742 21.98 15.79 0.40
CA ALA A 742 21.92 14.67 -0.52
C ALA A 742 21.95 15.19 -1.97
N SER A 743 22.44 14.36 -2.89
CA SER A 743 22.43 14.63 -4.32
C SER A 743 21.87 13.45 -5.13
N ASN A 744 21.54 13.73 -6.39
CA ASN A 744 21.11 12.77 -7.38
C ASN A 744 19.84 11.99 -6.97
N ILE A 745 19.75 10.70 -7.32
CA ILE A 745 18.54 9.92 -7.07
C ILE A 745 18.29 9.71 -5.57
N ALA A 746 19.36 9.65 -4.76
CA ALA A 746 19.24 9.54 -3.31
C ALA A 746 18.58 10.79 -2.71
N ALA A 747 18.95 11.99 -3.17
CA ALA A 747 18.25 13.22 -2.80
C ALA A 747 16.77 13.19 -3.16
N PHE A 748 16.45 12.75 -4.37
CA PHE A 748 15.07 12.68 -4.83
C PHE A 748 14.24 11.71 -3.98
N VAL A 749 14.79 10.53 -3.66
CA VAL A 749 14.15 9.53 -2.79
C VAL A 749 13.98 10.06 -1.37
N GLN A 750 15.01 10.69 -0.81
CA GLN A 750 14.95 11.29 0.52
C GLN A 750 13.90 12.41 0.59
N HIS A 751 13.79 13.24 -0.45
CA HIS A 751 12.74 14.26 -0.53
C HIS A 751 11.36 13.60 -0.48
N ALA A 752 11.12 12.60 -1.34
CA ALA A 752 9.86 11.88 -1.36
C ALA A 752 9.54 11.23 -0.01
N ASP A 753 10.54 10.65 0.67
CA ASP A 753 10.37 10.03 1.99
C ASP A 753 10.11 11.07 3.09
N ASN A 754 10.78 12.23 3.04
CA ASN A 754 10.50 13.33 3.97
C ASN A 754 9.09 13.87 3.79
N SER A 755 8.65 14.10 2.55
CA SER A 755 7.26 14.46 2.26
C SER A 755 6.30 13.40 2.81
N ARG A 756 6.58 12.11 2.61
CA ARG A 756 5.80 11.00 3.20
C ARG A 756 5.74 11.10 4.72
N ARG A 757 6.86 11.34 5.42
CA ARG A 757 6.91 11.48 6.89
C ARG A 757 6.12 12.69 7.38
N VAL A 758 6.20 13.82 6.68
CA VAL A 758 5.38 15.01 6.97
C VAL A 758 3.90 14.69 6.77
N ILE A 759 3.53 13.99 5.69
CA ILE A 759 2.15 13.53 5.44
C ILE A 759 1.64 12.61 6.57
N VAL A 760 2.48 11.66 6.99
CA VAL A 760 2.14 10.75 8.09
C VAL A 760 1.94 11.54 9.39
N PHE A 761 2.78 12.54 9.65
CA PHE A 761 2.66 13.38 10.83
C PHE A 761 1.39 14.23 10.82
N ILE A 762 1.11 14.96 9.73
CA ILE A 762 -0.10 15.80 9.63
C ILE A 762 -1.39 14.97 9.67
N HIS A 763 -1.34 13.70 9.26
CA HIS A 763 -2.47 12.78 9.39
C HIS A 763 -2.64 12.20 10.81
N ASN A 764 -1.63 12.30 11.68
CA ASN A 764 -1.62 11.78 13.05
C ASN A 764 -1.50 12.94 14.06
N VAL A 765 -2.59 13.68 14.27
CA VAL A 765 -2.60 14.95 15.02
C VAL A 765 -2.30 14.79 16.52
N ILE A 766 -2.55 13.62 17.13
CA ILE A 766 -2.17 13.32 18.53
C ILE A 766 -0.87 12.53 18.57
N GLN A 767 0.11 13.05 19.31
CA GLN A 767 1.44 12.45 19.44
C GLN A 767 1.66 11.70 20.77
N ASP A 768 0.65 11.62 21.63
CA ASP A 768 0.69 10.81 22.84
C ASP A 768 -0.60 9.98 22.91
N PRO A 769 -0.55 8.64 22.86
CA PRO A 769 -1.76 7.85 22.97
C PRO A 769 -2.47 8.24 24.27
N VAL A 770 -3.78 8.49 24.18
CA VAL A 770 -4.62 8.47 25.36
C VAL A 770 -4.34 7.12 26.01
N ALA A 771 -3.62 7.11 27.14
CA ALA A 771 -3.41 5.89 27.90
C ALA A 771 -4.79 5.24 28.04
N SER A 772 -4.97 4.09 27.39
CA SER A 772 -6.17 3.29 27.50
C SER A 772 -6.34 3.00 28.98
N LEU A 773 -7.30 3.68 29.60
CA LEU A 773 -7.63 3.51 31.01
C LEU A 773 -8.25 2.13 31.26
#